data_AF-A0A8H9HAH4-F1
#
_entry.id   AF-A0A8H9HAH4-F1
#
_cell.length_a   1.000
_cell.length_b   1.000
_cell.length_c   1.000
_cell.angle_alpha   90.00
_cell.angle_beta   90.00
_cell.angle_gamma   90.00
#
_symmetry.space_group_name_H-M   'P 1'
#
loop_
_entity.id
_entity.type
_entity.pdbx_description
1 polymer ?
#
loop_
_entity_poly.entity_id
_entity_poly.type
_entity_poly.pdbx_seq_one_letter_code
_entity_poly.pdbx_strand_id
1 'polypeptide(L)'
;MSGPAQRRPAPRRRAALPDDWPFALRAGIEAVLLAWFLVVGATTAVMMTSAPISAATALTLGSTIRTGTGLWALGLGGRLGDAGGPSGALGLPLLGVTILQALLLRSSARRARLSGPAAGGVAVASAALTGAVLLLLSAPGGGAWPALPGLMVLATAVIGVRLHCRGRGIPALERSWRARPDWVGPALGLARDCSIGLLGLSLAALLAAVVAGAGRISLLHDSIAGGGIISSAGLVLFQAAWVPTGLIWAMSWVLGPGFSVGSGTLFAPSAIIADTVPSLPILGALPAGTWGPARFLPFLIVLGAIAVGWRHRGELTSLSLGGALAAAAGGTFLLSIGVAALCLGATGPIGPARMAHAGPTTSSVIILCLIEVGLGLLTAALMLHPWTHRMTRRGVSAASQAAGSTAQGLRERRAAHSVRSARSPQEADDAVSGDPWEDEPEDASGGQFQSASAPSPEDGGAPGEEGAEPAALVVLVSGTGSNLAALIEACEDPAYGAEVVGVVADKECAGLERARAAGIPAEVVALTDYPDRVAWDEALARSVGGYAPDLVVCAGFMRLLGDAFLARFGGRVLNTHPSLLPDFPGAHAVRDALAAEATRAGATLFWVDAGVDTGEIIAQVEVPVLADDDEAALTERIKAVETPQLVAQIHLLVATGR
;
A
#
# COMPACT_ATOMS: atom_id res chain seq x y z
N MET A 1 -28.70 0.49 -84.57
CA MET A 1 -28.23 1.64 -83.77
C MET A 1 -28.84 1.53 -82.38
N SER A 2 -28.15 0.82 -81.49
CA SER A 2 -28.58 0.62 -80.10
C SER A 2 -27.58 1.36 -79.21
N GLY A 3 -27.96 2.54 -78.73
CA GLY A 3 -27.11 3.37 -77.88
C GLY A 3 -26.91 2.75 -76.49
N PRO A 4 -25.75 2.96 -75.85
CA PRO A 4 -25.44 2.34 -74.57
C PRO A 4 -26.26 2.99 -73.46
N ALA A 5 -26.92 2.16 -72.64
CA ALA A 5 -27.64 2.59 -71.46
C ALA A 5 -26.66 3.26 -70.47
N GLN A 6 -26.81 4.58 -70.29
CA GLN A 6 -26.12 5.33 -69.25
C GLN A 6 -26.51 4.79 -67.88
N ARG A 7 -25.61 4.05 -67.24
CA ARG A 7 -25.70 3.73 -65.81
C ARG A 7 -25.61 5.05 -65.04
N ARG A 8 -26.73 5.50 -64.47
CA ARG A 8 -26.74 6.60 -63.51
C ARG A 8 -25.79 6.26 -62.36
N PRO A 9 -24.83 7.13 -62.00
CA PRO A 9 -24.00 6.90 -60.82
C PRO A 9 -24.90 6.89 -59.58
N ALA A 10 -24.76 5.85 -58.75
CA ALA A 10 -25.42 5.79 -57.45
C ALA A 10 -25.08 7.08 -56.67
N PRO A 11 -26.05 7.70 -55.98
CA PRO A 11 -25.76 8.92 -55.21
C PRO A 11 -24.66 8.60 -54.21
N ARG A 12 -23.51 9.29 -54.34
CA ARG A 12 -22.47 9.31 -53.31
C ARG A 12 -23.18 9.69 -52.02
N ARG A 13 -23.31 8.76 -51.06
CA ARG A 13 -23.76 9.05 -49.70
C ARG A 13 -22.77 10.07 -49.13
N ARG A 14 -23.03 11.36 -49.31
CA ARG A 14 -22.46 12.38 -48.43
C ARG A 14 -22.89 11.94 -47.04
N ALA A 15 -21.93 11.80 -46.12
CA ALA A 15 -22.22 11.52 -44.73
C ALA A 15 -23.07 12.68 -44.20
N ALA A 16 -24.39 12.55 -44.32
CA ALA A 16 -25.33 13.51 -43.81
C ALA A 16 -25.21 13.44 -42.29
N LEU A 17 -24.86 14.57 -41.68
CA LEU A 17 -24.94 14.72 -40.23
C LEU A 17 -26.36 14.36 -39.78
N PRO A 18 -26.52 13.65 -38.65
CA PRO A 18 -27.83 13.29 -38.14
C PRO A 18 -28.64 14.56 -37.80
N ASP A 19 -29.97 14.52 -37.91
CA ASP A 19 -30.82 15.71 -37.73
C ASP A 19 -30.67 16.36 -36.33
N ASP A 20 -30.28 15.58 -35.33
CA ASP A 20 -30.01 16.03 -33.96
C ASP A 20 -28.54 16.37 -33.68
N TRP A 21 -27.70 16.53 -34.71
CA TRP A 21 -26.28 16.87 -34.57
C TRP A 21 -26.01 18.13 -33.72
N PRO A 22 -26.82 19.21 -33.73
CA PRO A 22 -26.56 20.38 -32.88
C PRO A 22 -26.74 20.07 -31.40
N PHE A 23 -27.72 19.24 -31.05
CA PHE A 23 -27.96 18.80 -29.67
C PHE A 23 -26.87 17.83 -29.21
N ALA A 24 -26.42 16.94 -30.10
CA ALA A 24 -25.31 16.05 -29.85
C ALA A 24 -24.00 16.82 -29.62
N LEU A 25 -23.71 17.80 -30.47
CA LEU A 25 -22.55 18.70 -30.35
C LEU A 25 -22.57 19.42 -28.99
N ARG A 26 -23.70 20.06 -28.66
CA ARG A 26 -23.87 20.74 -27.37
C ARG A 26 -23.66 19.77 -26.20
N ALA A 27 -24.16 18.54 -26.29
CA ALA A 27 -24.04 17.57 -25.20
C ALA A 27 -22.58 17.23 -24.87
N GLY A 28 -21.74 17.06 -25.89
CA GLY A 28 -20.31 16.80 -25.72
C GLY A 28 -19.57 18.00 -25.13
N ILE A 29 -19.79 19.19 -25.69
CA ILE A 29 -19.19 20.45 -25.22
C ILE A 29 -19.59 20.72 -23.76
N GLU A 30 -20.89 20.70 -23.46
CA GLU A 30 -21.44 21.01 -22.13
C GLU A 30 -20.91 20.04 -21.07
N ALA A 31 -20.80 18.75 -21.38
CA ALA A 31 -20.29 17.76 -20.42
C ALA A 31 -18.82 17.98 -20.05
N VAL A 32 -17.98 18.37 -21.02
CA VAL A 32 -16.54 18.58 -20.79
C VAL A 32 -16.29 19.93 -20.12
N LEU A 33 -16.92 21.01 -20.60
CA LEU A 33 -16.76 22.33 -20.01
C LEU A 33 -17.21 22.35 -18.56
N LEU A 34 -18.37 21.78 -18.23
CA LEU A 34 -18.85 21.75 -16.84
C LEU A 34 -17.89 21.00 -15.91
N ALA A 35 -17.37 19.85 -16.34
CA ALA A 35 -16.42 19.07 -15.54
C ALA A 35 -15.12 19.86 -15.31
N TRP A 36 -14.58 20.44 -16.38
CA TRP A 36 -13.36 21.25 -16.35
C TRP A 36 -13.54 22.49 -15.47
N PHE A 37 -14.64 23.23 -15.61
CA PHE A 37 -14.93 24.42 -14.79
C PHE A 37 -15.04 24.08 -13.30
N LEU A 38 -15.65 22.93 -12.95
CA LEU A 38 -15.73 22.51 -11.55
C LEU A 38 -14.34 22.23 -10.96
N VAL A 39 -13.46 21.54 -11.70
CA VAL A 39 -12.11 21.20 -11.24
C VAL A 39 -11.21 22.44 -11.18
N VAL A 40 -11.18 23.24 -12.24
CA VAL A 40 -10.36 24.46 -12.30
C VAL A 40 -10.87 25.52 -11.32
N GLY A 41 -12.19 25.68 -11.18
CA GLY A 41 -12.79 26.59 -10.22
C GLY A 41 -12.43 26.23 -8.77
N ALA A 42 -12.54 24.94 -8.41
CA ALA A 42 -12.11 24.46 -7.10
C ALA A 42 -10.61 24.69 -6.88
N THR A 43 -9.77 24.35 -7.85
CA THR A 43 -8.30 24.57 -7.78
C THR A 43 -7.98 26.04 -7.57
N THR A 44 -8.67 26.93 -8.28
CA THR A 44 -8.51 28.39 -8.17
C THR A 44 -8.88 28.88 -6.77
N ALA A 45 -10.01 28.43 -6.24
CA ALA A 45 -10.45 28.83 -4.91
C ALA A 45 -9.42 28.44 -3.83
N VAL A 46 -8.86 27.23 -3.89
CA VAL A 46 -7.84 26.78 -2.93
C VAL A 46 -6.57 27.62 -3.04
N MET A 47 -6.01 27.73 -4.24
CA MET A 47 -4.73 28.42 -4.44
C MET A 47 -4.79 29.91 -4.10
N MET A 48 -5.93 30.58 -4.31
CA MET A 48 -6.13 31.99 -3.93
C MET A 48 -6.14 32.20 -2.42
N THR A 49 -6.42 31.18 -1.62
CA THR A 49 -6.51 31.28 -0.15
C THR A 49 -5.25 30.86 0.59
N SER A 50 -4.38 30.11 -0.07
CA SER A 50 -3.12 29.64 0.52
C SER A 50 -1.94 30.60 0.32
N ALA A 51 -2.11 31.70 -0.42
CA ALA A 51 -1.04 32.66 -0.73
C ALA A 51 -1.12 33.94 0.14
N PRO A 52 0.00 34.43 0.73
CA PRO A 52 0.01 35.69 1.46
C PRO A 52 -0.29 36.88 0.53
N ILE A 53 -1.06 37.85 1.03
CA ILE A 53 -1.67 38.96 0.28
C ILE A 53 -0.63 39.89 -0.41
N SER A 54 0.63 39.85 0.00
CA SER A 54 1.75 40.59 -0.64
C SER A 54 2.43 39.85 -1.80
N ALA A 55 2.04 38.61 -2.11
CA ALA A 55 2.39 37.94 -3.36
C ALA A 55 1.59 38.61 -4.50
N ALA A 56 1.93 39.84 -4.87
CA ALA A 56 1.27 40.62 -5.94
C ALA A 56 1.42 40.00 -7.35
N THR A 57 2.01 38.81 -7.43
CA THR A 57 2.11 37.90 -8.57
C THR A 57 1.53 36.53 -8.19
N ALA A 58 0.53 36.47 -7.29
CA ALA A 58 -0.18 35.27 -6.87
C ALA A 58 -0.67 34.50 -8.10
N LEU A 59 0.13 33.53 -8.53
CA LEU A 59 -0.14 32.58 -9.61
C LEU A 59 -0.76 33.26 -10.82
N THR A 60 0.04 33.67 -11.82
CA THR A 60 -0.50 34.05 -13.15
C THR A 60 -1.73 33.18 -13.43
N LEU A 61 -2.89 33.75 -13.72
CA LEU A 61 -4.14 33.00 -13.93
C LEU A 61 -3.90 31.73 -14.78
N GLY A 62 -2.95 31.80 -15.72
CA GLY A 62 -2.40 30.67 -16.47
C GLY A 62 -1.80 29.50 -15.65
N SER A 63 -1.03 29.72 -14.58
CA SER A 63 -0.52 28.67 -13.69
C SER A 63 -1.64 27.91 -12.96
N THR A 64 -2.62 28.62 -12.40
CA THR A 64 -3.79 28.00 -11.75
C THR A 64 -4.62 27.21 -12.76
N ILE A 65 -4.88 27.79 -13.94
CA ILE A 65 -5.57 27.10 -15.04
C ILE A 65 -4.79 25.87 -15.47
N ARG A 66 -3.46 25.95 -15.61
CA ARG A 66 -2.61 24.82 -15.99
C ARG A 66 -2.66 23.69 -14.98
N THR A 67 -2.54 24.00 -13.68
CA THR A 67 -2.64 23.03 -12.60
C THR A 67 -4.03 22.40 -12.55
N GLY A 68 -5.10 23.19 -12.58
CA GLY A 68 -6.47 22.68 -12.57
C GLY A 68 -6.80 21.84 -13.81
N THR A 69 -6.33 22.24 -15.00
CA THR A 69 -6.46 21.45 -16.23
C THR A 69 -5.68 20.14 -16.13
N GLY A 70 -4.48 20.16 -15.52
CA GLY A 70 -3.70 18.96 -15.23
C GLY A 70 -4.43 18.00 -14.27
N LEU A 71 -5.04 18.51 -13.20
CA LEU A 71 -5.86 17.71 -12.28
C LEU A 71 -7.10 17.12 -12.97
N TRP A 72 -7.75 17.88 -13.85
CA TRP A 72 -8.84 17.35 -14.67
C TRP A 72 -8.35 16.23 -15.61
N ALA A 73 -7.18 16.42 -16.23
CA ALA A 73 -6.54 15.44 -17.09
C ALA A 73 -6.16 14.14 -16.34
N LEU A 74 -5.75 14.20 -15.07
CA LEU A 74 -5.47 13.01 -14.24
C LEU A 74 -6.68 12.07 -14.16
N GLY A 75 -7.90 12.62 -14.07
CA GLY A 75 -9.14 11.84 -14.07
C GLY A 75 -9.43 11.14 -15.40
N LEU A 76 -8.64 11.39 -16.43
CA LEU A 76 -8.83 10.84 -17.78
C LEU A 76 -7.57 10.11 -18.27
N GLY A 77 -6.62 9.82 -17.38
CA GLY A 77 -5.38 9.10 -17.70
C GLY A 77 -4.20 9.99 -18.11
N GLY A 78 -4.35 11.32 -18.04
CA GLY A 78 -3.24 12.27 -18.13
C GLY A 78 -2.32 12.22 -16.91
N ARG A 79 -1.25 13.01 -16.96
CA ARG A 79 -0.23 13.16 -15.91
C ARG A 79 0.07 14.63 -15.66
N LEU A 80 0.40 14.96 -14.43
CA LEU A 80 0.85 16.26 -13.96
C LEU A 80 2.35 16.16 -13.64
N GLY A 81 3.17 17.03 -14.24
CA GLY A 81 4.64 16.97 -14.13
C GLY A 81 5.28 16.00 -15.12
N ASP A 82 6.61 15.94 -15.11
CA ASP A 82 7.42 15.14 -16.04
C ASP A 82 8.16 14.03 -15.29
N ALA A 83 8.14 12.82 -15.85
CA ALA A 83 8.69 11.62 -15.18
C ALA A 83 10.22 11.70 -14.96
N GLY A 84 10.93 12.47 -15.77
CA GLY A 84 12.37 12.75 -15.62
C GLY A 84 12.68 14.05 -14.87
N GLY A 85 11.67 14.76 -14.37
CA GLY A 85 11.87 15.97 -13.57
C GLY A 85 12.20 15.63 -12.11
N PRO A 86 12.81 16.57 -11.35
CA PRO A 86 13.21 16.35 -9.96
C PRO A 86 12.03 16.02 -9.02
N SER A 87 10.81 16.44 -9.37
CA SER A 87 9.58 16.15 -8.62
C SER A 87 8.82 14.91 -9.14
N GLY A 88 9.29 14.28 -10.21
CA GLY A 88 8.60 13.21 -10.92
C GLY A 88 7.26 13.61 -11.54
N ALA A 89 6.50 12.62 -12.01
CA ALA A 89 5.15 12.81 -12.54
C ALA A 89 4.11 12.22 -11.59
N LEU A 90 3.08 12.99 -11.28
CA LEU A 90 1.84 12.48 -10.71
C LEU A 90 0.97 11.98 -11.86
N GLY A 91 0.70 10.69 -11.90
CA GLY A 91 -0.13 10.03 -12.91
C GLY A 91 -1.10 9.02 -12.32
N LEU A 92 -1.24 8.97 -10.99
CA LEU A 92 -2.27 8.18 -10.33
C LEU A 92 -3.65 8.76 -10.67
N PRO A 93 -4.54 7.97 -11.32
CA PRO A 93 -5.79 8.51 -11.81
C PRO A 93 -6.70 9.03 -10.69
N LEU A 94 -7.26 10.22 -10.94
CA LEU A 94 -8.20 10.88 -10.03
C LEU A 94 -9.62 10.42 -10.33
N LEU A 95 -9.96 9.18 -9.95
CA LEU A 95 -11.18 8.51 -10.39
C LEU A 95 -12.49 9.21 -9.99
N GLY A 96 -12.48 10.05 -8.95
CA GLY A 96 -13.62 10.92 -8.63
C GLY A 96 -13.93 11.90 -9.76
N VAL A 97 -12.91 12.42 -10.45
CA VAL A 97 -13.09 13.26 -11.64
C VAL A 97 -13.58 12.42 -12.83
N THR A 98 -13.11 11.18 -12.99
CA THR A 98 -13.66 10.26 -14.00
C THR A 98 -15.16 10.03 -13.80
N ILE A 99 -15.59 9.79 -12.55
CA ILE A 99 -17.00 9.60 -12.19
C ILE A 99 -17.79 10.88 -12.47
N LEU A 100 -17.28 12.05 -12.05
CA LEU A 100 -17.90 13.34 -12.35
C LEU A 100 -18.09 13.54 -13.86
N GLN A 101 -17.05 13.30 -14.66
CA GLN A 101 -17.09 13.41 -16.11
C GLN A 101 -18.12 12.43 -16.72
N ALA A 102 -18.17 11.19 -16.22
CA ALA A 102 -19.12 10.18 -16.68
C ALA A 102 -20.57 10.57 -16.36
N LEU A 103 -20.83 11.11 -15.17
CA LEU A 103 -22.15 11.59 -14.76
C LEU A 103 -22.61 12.77 -15.62
N LEU A 104 -21.72 13.73 -15.89
CA LEU A 104 -22.00 14.87 -16.76
C LEU A 104 -22.24 14.43 -18.20
N LEU A 105 -21.44 13.52 -18.76
CA LEU A 105 -21.68 12.91 -20.08
C LEU A 105 -23.04 12.22 -20.14
N ARG A 106 -23.37 11.40 -19.14
CA ARG A 106 -24.66 10.70 -19.04
C ARG A 106 -25.84 11.68 -18.95
N SER A 107 -25.67 12.76 -18.19
CA SER A 107 -26.67 13.80 -17.95
C SER A 107 -26.91 14.66 -19.20
N SER A 108 -25.84 15.10 -19.86
CA SER A 108 -25.90 15.86 -21.12
C SER A 108 -26.49 15.02 -22.25
N ALA A 109 -26.05 13.77 -22.42
CA ALA A 109 -26.63 12.84 -23.39
C ALA A 109 -28.10 12.49 -23.09
N ARG A 110 -28.52 12.55 -21.81
CA ARG A 110 -29.94 12.42 -21.43
C ARG A 110 -30.76 13.60 -21.92
N ARG A 111 -30.28 14.83 -21.70
CA ARG A 111 -30.96 16.07 -22.11
C ARG A 111 -31.04 16.19 -23.63
N ALA A 112 -29.98 15.80 -24.34
CA ALA A 112 -29.90 15.89 -25.80
C ALA A 112 -30.75 14.86 -26.57
N ARG A 113 -31.27 13.81 -25.89
CA ARG A 113 -32.18 12.80 -26.48
C ARG A 113 -31.66 12.15 -27.78
N LEU A 114 -30.36 11.88 -27.83
CA LEU A 114 -29.66 11.33 -29.01
C LEU A 114 -30.45 10.25 -29.77
N SER A 115 -30.56 10.44 -31.08
CA SER A 115 -31.35 9.64 -32.01
C SER A 115 -30.76 8.26 -32.26
N GLY A 116 -29.43 8.14 -32.29
CA GLY A 116 -28.73 6.88 -32.56
C GLY A 116 -27.20 7.00 -32.54
N PRO A 117 -26.48 6.00 -33.07
CA PRO A 117 -25.01 5.94 -33.01
C PRO A 117 -24.30 7.09 -33.71
N ALA A 118 -24.86 7.61 -34.81
CA ALA A 118 -24.27 8.76 -35.52
C ALA A 118 -24.29 10.02 -34.64
N ALA A 119 -25.41 10.31 -33.96
CA ALA A 119 -25.51 11.40 -33.01
C ALA A 119 -24.61 11.16 -31.78
N GLY A 120 -24.51 9.91 -31.33
CA GLY A 120 -23.52 9.50 -30.32
C GLY A 120 -22.09 9.82 -30.73
N GLY A 121 -21.71 9.53 -31.97
CA GLY A 121 -20.40 9.85 -32.54
C GLY A 121 -20.10 11.35 -32.56
N VAL A 122 -21.09 12.19 -32.92
CA VAL A 122 -20.96 13.66 -32.85
C VAL A 122 -20.73 14.14 -31.42
N ALA A 123 -21.47 13.58 -30.44
CA ALA A 123 -21.30 13.94 -29.04
C ALA A 123 -19.91 13.53 -28.49
N VAL A 124 -19.41 12.35 -28.88
CA VAL A 124 -18.06 11.88 -28.52
C VAL A 124 -16.98 12.76 -29.16
N ALA A 125 -17.09 13.03 -30.47
CA ALA A 125 -16.12 13.84 -31.21
C ALA A 125 -16.06 15.28 -30.68
N SER A 126 -17.22 15.87 -30.35
CA SER A 126 -17.27 17.21 -29.76
C SER A 126 -16.72 17.26 -28.34
N ALA A 127 -16.92 16.22 -27.52
CA ALA A 127 -16.27 16.12 -26.21
C ALA A 127 -14.74 16.08 -26.36
N ALA A 128 -14.20 15.26 -27.26
CA ALA A 128 -12.77 15.19 -27.49
C ALA A 128 -12.16 16.46 -28.09
N LEU A 129 -12.85 17.10 -29.05
CA LEU A 129 -12.43 18.38 -29.59
C LEU A 129 -12.41 19.46 -28.50
N THR A 130 -13.43 19.51 -27.65
CA THR A 130 -13.48 20.44 -26.50
C THR A 130 -12.32 20.18 -25.55
N GLY A 131 -12.05 18.92 -25.19
CA GLY A 131 -10.91 18.54 -24.36
C GLY A 131 -9.57 18.95 -24.99
N ALA A 132 -9.38 18.71 -26.29
CA ALA A 132 -8.16 19.08 -27.00
C ALA A 132 -7.94 20.60 -27.01
N VAL A 133 -8.99 21.38 -27.22
CA VAL A 133 -8.94 22.85 -27.15
C VAL A 133 -8.57 23.31 -25.73
N LEU A 134 -9.16 22.73 -24.68
CA LEU A 134 -8.83 23.09 -23.30
C LEU A 134 -7.36 22.78 -22.94
N LEU A 135 -6.85 21.63 -23.39
CA LEU A 135 -5.43 21.29 -23.25
C LEU A 135 -4.56 22.29 -24.04
N LEU A 136 -4.87 22.58 -25.29
CA LEU A 136 -4.09 23.56 -26.07
C LEU A 136 -4.05 24.95 -25.42
N LEU A 137 -5.20 25.45 -24.97
CA LEU A 137 -5.33 26.79 -24.39
C LEU A 137 -4.64 26.91 -23.02
N SER A 138 -4.65 25.84 -22.23
CA SER A 138 -4.02 25.83 -20.89
C SER A 138 -2.53 25.50 -20.93
N ALA A 139 -2.03 24.99 -22.07
CA ALA A 139 -0.69 24.45 -22.26
C ALA A 139 -0.21 23.54 -21.10
N PRO A 140 -1.01 22.58 -20.59
CA PRO A 140 -0.50 21.62 -19.65
C PRO A 140 0.62 20.82 -20.33
N GLY A 141 1.65 20.44 -19.57
CA GLY A 141 2.82 19.74 -20.12
C GLY A 141 2.45 18.49 -20.94
N GLY A 142 3.42 17.94 -21.68
CA GLY A 142 3.21 16.79 -22.58
C GLY A 142 2.48 15.61 -21.92
N GLY A 143 2.65 15.43 -20.61
CA GLY A 143 1.98 14.42 -19.80
C GLY A 143 0.45 14.48 -19.77
N ALA A 144 -0.21 15.58 -20.13
CA ALA A 144 -1.68 15.71 -20.07
C ALA A 144 -2.41 15.15 -21.30
N TRP A 145 -1.75 15.02 -22.45
CA TRP A 145 -2.37 14.55 -23.70
C TRP A 145 -3.01 13.15 -23.66
N PRO A 146 -2.51 12.17 -22.86
CA PRO A 146 -3.20 10.90 -22.64
C PRO A 146 -4.63 11.03 -22.08
N ALA A 147 -5.04 12.19 -21.59
CA ALA A 147 -6.43 12.46 -21.19
C ALA A 147 -7.43 12.37 -22.38
N LEU A 148 -7.01 12.67 -23.60
CA LEU A 148 -7.90 12.64 -24.77
C LEU A 148 -8.39 11.24 -25.14
N PRO A 149 -7.52 10.22 -25.31
CA PRO A 149 -7.99 8.86 -25.53
C PRO A 149 -8.83 8.36 -24.35
N GLY A 150 -8.49 8.70 -23.10
CA GLY A 150 -9.31 8.35 -21.94
C GLY A 150 -10.71 8.97 -21.98
N LEU A 151 -10.81 10.25 -22.33
CA LEU A 151 -12.10 10.94 -22.53
C LEU A 151 -12.92 10.30 -23.65
N MET A 152 -12.29 9.95 -24.77
CA MET A 152 -12.94 9.26 -25.89
C MET A 152 -13.50 7.90 -25.48
N VAL A 153 -12.71 7.11 -24.78
CA VAL A 153 -13.13 5.79 -24.26
C VAL A 153 -14.30 5.97 -23.29
N LEU A 154 -14.20 6.89 -22.34
CA LEU A 154 -15.24 7.16 -21.35
C LEU A 154 -16.54 7.64 -22.00
N ALA A 155 -16.46 8.62 -22.91
CA ALA A 155 -17.60 9.16 -23.64
C ALA A 155 -18.27 8.09 -24.49
N THR A 156 -17.49 7.28 -25.20
CA THR A 156 -18.00 6.18 -26.02
C THR A 156 -18.70 5.14 -25.15
N ALA A 157 -18.11 4.75 -24.02
CA ALA A 157 -18.73 3.80 -23.10
C ALA A 157 -20.04 4.34 -22.52
N VAL A 158 -20.04 5.55 -21.97
CA VAL A 158 -21.21 6.15 -21.31
C VAL A 158 -22.36 6.39 -22.30
N ILE A 159 -22.06 6.99 -23.46
CA ILE A 159 -23.06 7.30 -24.48
C ILE A 159 -23.52 6.02 -25.18
N GLY A 160 -22.59 5.11 -25.50
CA GLY A 160 -22.88 3.82 -26.13
C GLY A 160 -23.79 2.94 -25.28
N VAL A 161 -23.46 2.75 -24.00
CA VAL A 161 -24.31 2.00 -23.05
C VAL A 161 -25.70 2.64 -22.95
N ARG A 162 -25.76 3.97 -22.87
CA ARG A 162 -27.05 4.68 -22.81
C ARG A 162 -27.90 4.48 -24.06
N LEU A 163 -27.30 4.55 -25.25
CA LEU A 163 -27.99 4.31 -26.52
C LEU A 163 -28.47 2.86 -26.61
N HIS A 164 -27.61 1.91 -26.23
CA HIS A 164 -27.95 0.49 -26.22
C HIS A 164 -29.11 0.17 -25.26
N CYS A 165 -29.09 0.69 -24.03
CA CYS A 165 -30.19 0.52 -23.07
C CYS A 165 -31.53 1.13 -23.53
N ARG A 166 -31.51 2.01 -24.55
CA ARG A 166 -32.72 2.59 -25.16
C ARG A 166 -33.13 1.94 -26.48
N GLY A 167 -32.45 0.88 -26.92
CA GLY A 167 -32.69 0.27 -28.22
C GLY A 167 -32.37 1.20 -29.40
N ARG A 168 -31.40 2.10 -29.20
CA ARG A 168 -30.89 3.04 -30.22
C ARG A 168 -29.40 2.81 -30.46
N GLY A 169 -28.91 1.60 -30.15
CA GLY A 169 -27.52 1.22 -30.29
C GLY A 169 -27.14 0.90 -31.72
N ILE A 170 -25.99 0.27 -31.90
CA ILE A 170 -25.54 -0.20 -33.21
C ILE A 170 -26.43 -1.37 -33.63
N PRO A 171 -27.12 -1.35 -34.79
CA PRO A 171 -28.07 -2.39 -35.18
C PRO A 171 -27.46 -3.79 -35.29
N ALA A 172 -26.18 -3.89 -35.68
CA ALA A 172 -25.46 -5.17 -35.68
C ALA A 172 -25.31 -5.72 -34.25
N LEU A 173 -24.89 -4.87 -33.31
CA LEU A 173 -24.73 -5.23 -31.90
C LEU A 173 -26.08 -5.62 -31.26
N GLU A 174 -27.16 -4.92 -31.60
CA GLU A 174 -28.50 -5.27 -31.09
C GLU A 174 -28.99 -6.62 -31.58
N ARG A 175 -28.75 -6.96 -32.86
CA ARG A 175 -29.08 -8.28 -33.40
C ARG A 175 -28.30 -9.37 -32.68
N SER A 176 -26.99 -9.19 -32.52
CA SER A 176 -26.14 -10.12 -31.76
C SER A 176 -26.58 -10.26 -30.30
N TRP A 177 -26.95 -9.15 -29.66
CA TRP A 177 -27.41 -9.14 -28.26
C TRP A 177 -28.77 -9.83 -28.07
N ARG A 178 -29.65 -9.77 -29.06
CA ARG A 178 -30.93 -10.52 -29.06
C ARG A 178 -30.72 -12.00 -29.32
N ALA A 179 -29.72 -12.38 -30.09
CA ALA A 179 -29.35 -13.77 -30.37
C ALA A 179 -28.38 -14.38 -29.32
N ARG A 180 -28.25 -13.76 -28.14
CA ARG A 180 -27.34 -14.22 -27.09
C ARG A 180 -27.80 -15.58 -26.53
N PRO A 181 -26.87 -16.46 -26.11
CA PRO A 181 -27.21 -17.66 -25.37
C PRO A 181 -27.98 -17.38 -24.08
N ASP A 182 -28.87 -18.29 -23.69
CA ASP A 182 -29.76 -18.13 -22.53
C ASP A 182 -29.01 -17.94 -21.20
N TRP A 183 -27.78 -18.47 -21.10
CA TRP A 183 -26.93 -18.34 -19.90
C TRP A 183 -26.32 -16.94 -19.72
N VAL A 184 -26.30 -16.10 -20.77
CA VAL A 184 -25.67 -14.77 -20.71
C VAL A 184 -26.45 -13.81 -19.79
N GLY A 185 -27.78 -13.91 -19.76
CA GLY A 185 -28.60 -13.10 -18.86
C GLY A 185 -28.26 -13.34 -17.38
N PRO A 186 -28.36 -14.60 -16.92
CA PRO A 186 -27.97 -14.97 -15.55
C PRO A 186 -26.50 -14.65 -15.23
N ALA A 187 -25.58 -14.84 -16.19
CA ALA A 187 -24.18 -14.46 -16.01
C ALA A 187 -23.99 -12.97 -15.67
N LEU A 188 -24.71 -12.08 -16.36
CA LEU A 188 -24.70 -10.64 -16.08
C LEU A 188 -25.28 -10.32 -14.70
N GLY A 189 -26.34 -11.03 -14.29
CA GLY A 189 -26.95 -10.90 -12.97
C GLY A 189 -25.99 -11.30 -11.85
N LEU A 190 -25.33 -12.45 -12.00
CA LEU A 190 -24.30 -12.94 -11.08
C LEU A 190 -23.13 -11.97 -11.00
N ALA A 191 -22.59 -11.54 -12.15
CA ALA A 191 -21.47 -10.59 -12.19
C ALA A 191 -21.82 -9.29 -11.46
N ARG A 192 -22.99 -8.69 -11.76
CA ARG A 192 -23.47 -7.45 -11.11
C ARG A 192 -23.55 -7.61 -9.60
N ASP A 193 -24.17 -8.69 -9.14
CA ASP A 193 -24.47 -8.87 -7.72
C ASP A 193 -23.23 -9.26 -6.91
N CYS A 194 -22.30 -10.02 -7.50
CA CYS A 194 -20.96 -10.21 -6.95
C CYS A 194 -20.15 -8.90 -6.94
N SER A 195 -20.23 -8.05 -7.97
CA SER A 195 -19.60 -6.72 -7.96
C SER A 195 -20.12 -5.86 -6.81
N ILE A 196 -21.44 -5.86 -6.57
CA ILE A 196 -22.04 -5.11 -5.45
C ILE A 196 -21.55 -5.65 -4.09
N GLY A 197 -21.50 -6.99 -3.93
CA GLY A 197 -20.98 -7.61 -2.72
C GLY A 197 -19.51 -7.25 -2.46
N LEU A 198 -18.67 -7.38 -3.48
CA LEU A 198 -17.25 -7.03 -3.40
C LEU A 198 -17.04 -5.55 -3.13
N LEU A 199 -17.82 -4.67 -3.76
CA LEU A 199 -17.80 -3.23 -3.51
C LEU A 199 -18.18 -2.91 -2.05
N GLY A 200 -19.19 -3.59 -1.50
CA GLY A 200 -19.60 -3.45 -0.11
C GLY A 200 -18.51 -3.85 0.88
N LEU A 201 -17.85 -5.00 0.65
CA LEU A 201 -16.70 -5.43 1.46
C LEU A 201 -15.53 -4.46 1.36
N SER A 202 -15.23 -3.98 0.15
CA SER A 202 -14.16 -3.01 -0.11
C SER A 202 -14.44 -1.67 0.58
N LEU A 203 -15.70 -1.22 0.59
CA LEU A 203 -16.12 0.00 1.28
C LEU A 203 -16.00 -0.17 2.80
N ALA A 204 -16.42 -1.31 3.34
CA ALA A 204 -16.26 -1.60 4.77
C ALA A 204 -14.79 -1.61 5.18
N ALA A 205 -13.91 -2.23 4.37
CA ALA A 205 -12.47 -2.23 4.60
C ALA A 205 -11.87 -0.82 4.54
N LEU A 206 -12.26 -0.02 3.54
CA LEU A 206 -11.81 1.37 3.43
C LEU A 206 -12.26 2.22 4.61
N LEU A 207 -13.52 2.09 5.05
CA LEU A 207 -14.03 2.80 6.22
C LEU A 207 -13.29 2.41 7.49
N ALA A 208 -13.05 1.10 7.69
CA ALA A 208 -12.26 0.63 8.82
C ALA A 208 -10.83 1.19 8.80
N ALA A 209 -10.21 1.25 7.62
CA ALA A 209 -8.88 1.83 7.42
C ALA A 209 -8.84 3.34 7.72
N VAL A 210 -9.86 4.09 7.26
CA VAL A 210 -10.00 5.52 7.57
C VAL A 210 -10.20 5.76 9.07
N VAL A 211 -11.03 4.96 9.74
CA VAL A 211 -11.26 5.07 11.19
C VAL A 211 -9.96 4.75 11.96
N ALA A 212 -9.29 3.66 11.61
CA ALA A 212 -8.02 3.28 12.25
C ALA A 212 -6.87 4.26 11.97
N GLY A 213 -6.91 4.94 10.82
CA GLY A 213 -5.92 5.95 10.41
C GLY A 213 -6.29 7.38 10.76
N ALA A 214 -7.44 7.64 11.38
CA ALA A 214 -8.01 8.99 11.52
C ALA A 214 -7.04 9.99 12.16
N GLY A 215 -6.29 9.58 13.20
CA GLY A 215 -5.28 10.43 13.83
C GLY A 215 -4.16 10.83 12.87
N ARG A 216 -3.62 9.88 12.09
CA ARG A 216 -2.58 10.16 11.06
C ARG A 216 -3.11 11.04 9.93
N ILE A 217 -4.35 10.79 9.49
CA ILE A 217 -5.02 11.58 8.46
C ILE A 217 -5.16 13.03 8.93
N SER A 218 -5.61 13.26 10.18
CA SER A 218 -5.75 14.61 10.76
C SER A 218 -4.40 15.32 10.83
N LEU A 219 -3.37 14.67 11.39
CA LEU A 219 -2.04 15.27 11.52
C LEU A 219 -1.44 15.68 10.16
N LEU A 220 -1.60 14.84 9.14
CA LEU A 220 -1.17 15.15 7.78
C LEU A 220 -2.04 16.22 7.12
N HIS A 221 -3.34 16.24 7.41
CA HIS A 221 -4.24 17.27 6.89
C HIS A 221 -3.87 18.64 7.45
N ASP A 222 -3.67 18.73 8.76
CA ASP A 222 -3.38 19.98 9.46
C ASP A 222 -1.99 20.52 9.07
N SER A 223 -1.00 19.66 8.88
CA SER A 223 0.35 20.06 8.45
C SER A 223 0.38 20.65 7.04
N ILE A 224 -0.55 20.26 6.16
CA ILE A 224 -0.63 20.76 4.77
C ILE A 224 -1.61 21.93 4.65
N ALA A 225 -2.74 21.90 5.37
CA ALA A 225 -3.79 22.91 5.22
C ALA A 225 -3.41 24.28 5.80
N GLY A 226 -2.48 24.32 6.77
CA GLY A 226 -1.97 25.57 7.36
C GLY A 226 -3.03 26.39 8.10
N GLY A 227 -4.10 25.74 8.60
CA GLY A 227 -5.13 26.35 9.44
C GLY A 227 -6.24 27.15 8.74
N GLY A 228 -6.21 27.34 7.42
CA GLY A 228 -7.24 28.07 6.69
C GLY A 228 -8.48 27.22 6.36
N ILE A 229 -9.70 27.71 6.65
CA ILE A 229 -10.97 26.98 6.39
C ILE A 229 -11.11 26.59 4.91
N ILE A 230 -10.79 27.51 3.98
CA ILE A 230 -10.93 27.25 2.54
C ILE A 230 -9.86 26.28 2.04
N SER A 231 -8.62 26.40 2.55
CA SER A 231 -7.52 25.46 2.28
C SER A 231 -7.87 24.05 2.76
N SER A 232 -8.39 23.94 3.99
CA SER A 232 -8.87 22.67 4.57
C SER A 232 -10.02 22.08 3.75
N ALA A 233 -11.07 22.85 3.45
CA ALA A 233 -12.19 22.38 2.63
C ALA A 233 -11.75 21.96 1.22
N GLY A 234 -10.81 22.70 0.63
CA GLY A 234 -10.16 22.39 -0.63
C GLY A 234 -9.41 21.07 -0.61
N LEU A 235 -8.59 20.85 0.42
CA LEU A 235 -7.83 19.64 0.62
C LEU A 235 -8.74 18.43 0.91
N VAL A 236 -9.87 18.63 1.60
CA VAL A 236 -10.90 17.58 1.77
C VAL A 236 -11.53 17.21 0.43
N LEU A 237 -11.93 18.20 -0.38
CA LEU A 237 -12.51 17.96 -1.71
C LEU A 237 -11.52 17.23 -2.63
N PHE A 238 -10.26 17.61 -2.57
CA PHE A 238 -9.17 16.98 -3.31
C PHE A 238 -8.98 15.52 -2.91
N GLN A 239 -8.93 15.23 -1.61
CA GLN A 239 -8.86 13.85 -1.10
C GLN A 239 -10.09 13.02 -1.48
N ALA A 240 -11.29 13.61 -1.42
CA ALA A 240 -12.53 12.95 -1.81
C ALA A 240 -12.49 12.45 -3.27
N ALA A 241 -11.77 13.15 -4.14
CA ALA A 241 -11.61 12.75 -5.53
C ALA A 241 -10.73 11.50 -5.73
N TRP A 242 -9.92 11.09 -4.75
CA TRP A 242 -9.19 9.80 -4.75
C TRP A 242 -9.87 8.68 -3.98
N VAL A 243 -10.95 8.94 -3.24
CA VAL A 243 -11.71 7.89 -2.54
C VAL A 243 -12.07 6.71 -3.45
N PRO A 244 -12.52 6.90 -4.71
CA PRO A 244 -12.77 5.77 -5.60
C PRO A 244 -11.50 4.97 -5.95
N THR A 245 -10.35 5.62 -6.05
CA THR A 245 -9.04 4.95 -6.24
C THR A 245 -8.68 4.14 -4.98
N GLY A 246 -8.81 4.73 -3.80
CA GLY A 246 -8.61 4.04 -2.52
C GLY A 246 -9.57 2.86 -2.31
N LEU A 247 -10.79 2.94 -2.84
CA LEU A 247 -11.76 1.84 -2.80
C LEU A 247 -11.31 0.64 -3.64
N ILE A 248 -10.65 0.88 -4.78
CA ILE A 248 -10.08 -0.18 -5.62
C ILE A 248 -8.84 -0.78 -4.94
N TRP A 249 -8.04 0.02 -4.24
CA TRP A 249 -6.93 -0.49 -3.42
C TRP A 249 -7.44 -1.35 -2.26
N ALA A 250 -8.51 -0.90 -1.59
CA ALA A 250 -9.20 -1.68 -0.56
C ALA A 250 -9.78 -2.98 -1.13
N MET A 251 -10.32 -2.98 -2.35
CA MET A 251 -10.76 -4.21 -3.04
C MET A 251 -9.59 -5.18 -3.27
N SER A 252 -8.45 -4.67 -3.72
CA SER A 252 -7.22 -5.46 -3.88
C SER A 252 -6.75 -6.09 -2.57
N TRP A 253 -6.86 -5.31 -1.48
CA TRP A 253 -6.58 -5.79 -0.12
C TRP A 253 -7.58 -6.85 0.32
N VAL A 254 -8.89 -6.62 0.13
CA VAL A 254 -9.97 -7.57 0.47
C VAL A 254 -9.81 -8.91 -0.27
N LEU A 255 -9.42 -8.87 -1.54
CA LEU A 255 -9.13 -10.07 -2.35
C LEU A 255 -7.84 -10.79 -1.94
N GLY A 256 -6.97 -10.16 -1.14
CA GLY A 256 -5.75 -10.77 -0.60
C GLY A 256 -4.41 -10.20 -1.09
N PRO A 257 -4.19 -9.96 -2.40
CA PRO A 257 -2.86 -9.57 -2.91
C PRO A 257 -2.37 -8.22 -2.42
N GLY A 258 -3.29 -7.32 -2.04
CA GLY A 258 -2.92 -6.00 -1.58
C GLY A 258 -2.51 -5.06 -2.71
N PHE A 259 -1.81 -3.99 -2.35
CA PHE A 259 -1.39 -2.95 -3.28
C PHE A 259 -0.04 -2.38 -2.85
N SER A 260 0.63 -1.67 -3.73
CA SER A 260 1.88 -0.98 -3.45
C SER A 260 1.70 0.53 -3.54
N VAL A 261 2.46 1.25 -2.72
CA VAL A 261 2.59 2.71 -2.75
C VAL A 261 4.08 3.00 -2.92
N GLY A 262 4.58 2.74 -4.13
CA GLY A 262 5.99 2.74 -4.47
C GLY A 262 6.60 1.33 -4.56
N SER A 263 7.61 1.19 -5.42
CA SER A 263 8.40 -0.03 -5.58
C SER A 263 8.99 -0.49 -4.25
N GLY A 264 8.89 -1.78 -3.96
CA GLY A 264 9.38 -2.38 -2.70
C GLY A 264 8.36 -2.39 -1.56
N THR A 265 7.25 -1.65 -1.67
CA THR A 265 6.18 -1.68 -0.65
C THR A 265 5.08 -2.70 -0.97
N LEU A 266 4.49 -3.26 0.07
CA LEU A 266 3.34 -4.15 -0.03
C LEU A 266 2.39 -3.91 1.14
N PHE A 267 1.13 -3.60 0.84
CA PHE A 267 0.06 -3.50 1.82
C PHE A 267 -0.97 -4.58 1.52
N ALA A 268 -0.79 -5.76 2.13
CA ALA A 268 -1.69 -6.90 2.03
C ALA A 268 -2.22 -7.27 3.43
N PRO A 269 -3.33 -8.03 3.53
CA PRO A 269 -3.85 -8.42 4.84
C PRO A 269 -2.93 -9.37 5.61
N SER A 270 -2.18 -10.21 4.88
CA SER A 270 -1.25 -11.20 5.42
C SER A 270 0.17 -10.69 5.63
N ALA A 271 0.56 -9.62 4.94
CA ALA A 271 1.91 -9.08 4.98
C ALA A 271 1.90 -7.56 4.72
N ILE A 272 2.67 -6.83 5.52
CA ILE A 272 2.92 -5.41 5.30
C ILE A 272 4.43 -5.21 5.20
N ILE A 273 4.88 -4.74 4.04
CA ILE A 273 6.22 -4.26 3.80
C ILE A 273 6.08 -2.75 3.61
N ALA A 274 6.25 -2.03 4.71
CA ALA A 274 6.14 -0.58 4.71
C ALA A 274 7.52 0.06 4.52
N ASP A 275 7.55 1.09 3.69
CA ASP A 275 8.66 2.03 3.54
C ASP A 275 8.05 3.45 3.55
N THR A 276 8.89 4.47 3.53
CA THR A 276 8.51 5.87 3.41
C THR A 276 7.49 6.05 2.28
N VAL A 277 6.33 6.62 2.60
CA VAL A 277 5.28 7.01 1.65
C VAL A 277 5.15 8.53 1.63
N PRO A 278 4.68 9.13 0.53
CA PRO A 278 4.44 10.57 0.49
C PRO A 278 3.52 11.02 1.63
N SER A 279 3.77 12.20 2.18
CA SER A 279 2.94 12.84 3.19
C SER A 279 1.64 13.36 2.58
N LEU A 280 0.79 12.46 2.11
CA LEU A 280 -0.56 12.76 1.65
C LEU A 280 -1.57 12.33 2.72
N PRO A 281 -2.54 13.17 3.11
CA PRO A 281 -3.42 12.84 4.23
C PRO A 281 -4.22 11.56 4.00
N ILE A 282 -4.64 11.28 2.76
CA ILE A 282 -5.34 10.04 2.39
C ILE A 282 -4.50 8.78 2.62
N LEU A 283 -3.17 8.87 2.55
CA LEU A 283 -2.26 7.77 2.84
C LEU A 283 -2.09 7.53 4.35
N GLY A 284 -2.59 8.43 5.21
CA GLY A 284 -2.72 8.16 6.64
C GLY A 284 -3.61 6.94 6.95
N ALA A 285 -4.55 6.62 6.05
CA ALA A 285 -5.41 5.45 6.12
C ALA A 285 -4.70 4.11 5.81
N LEU A 286 -3.42 4.14 5.42
CA LEU A 286 -2.69 2.90 5.13
C LEU A 286 -2.64 1.98 6.37
N PRO A 287 -2.77 0.65 6.17
CA PRO A 287 -2.66 -0.31 7.27
C PRO A 287 -1.29 -0.20 7.96
N ALA A 288 -1.29 -0.12 9.28
CA ALA A 288 -0.08 -0.06 10.10
C ALA A 288 0.37 -1.43 10.63
N GLY A 289 -0.48 -2.46 10.52
CA GLY A 289 -0.22 -3.81 10.99
C GLY A 289 -1.11 -4.83 10.27
N THR A 290 -0.69 -6.09 10.27
CA THR A 290 -1.48 -7.17 9.67
C THR A 290 -2.74 -7.41 10.50
N TRP A 291 -3.80 -7.88 9.83
CA TRP A 291 -5.08 -8.11 10.49
C TRP A 291 -5.31 -9.61 10.61
N GLY A 292 -5.13 -10.18 11.80
CA GLY A 292 -5.22 -11.63 12.03
C GLY A 292 -6.49 -12.31 11.48
N PRO A 293 -7.70 -11.72 11.63
CA PRO A 293 -8.92 -12.24 11.02
C PRO A 293 -8.95 -12.21 9.49
N ALA A 294 -8.08 -11.43 8.85
CA ALA A 294 -8.06 -11.29 7.39
C ALA A 294 -7.75 -12.57 6.64
N ARG A 295 -7.12 -13.57 7.30
CA ARG A 295 -6.95 -14.92 6.76
C ARG A 295 -8.27 -15.58 6.35
N PHE A 296 -9.41 -15.09 6.85
CA PHE A 296 -10.74 -15.59 6.53
C PHE A 296 -11.42 -14.83 5.37
N LEU A 297 -10.83 -13.75 4.83
CA LEU A 297 -11.42 -12.98 3.72
C LEU A 297 -11.74 -13.83 2.49
N PRO A 298 -10.86 -14.74 2.01
CA PRO A 298 -11.19 -15.61 0.88
C PRO A 298 -12.44 -16.45 1.12
N PHE A 299 -12.62 -16.97 2.33
CA PHE A 299 -13.81 -17.76 2.69
C PHE A 299 -15.08 -16.90 2.68
N LEU A 300 -15.01 -15.65 3.16
CA LEU A 300 -16.14 -14.72 3.11
C LEU A 300 -16.55 -14.39 1.67
N ILE A 301 -15.57 -14.23 0.77
CA ILE A 301 -15.82 -13.96 -0.65
C ILE A 301 -16.47 -15.17 -1.33
N VAL A 302 -15.95 -16.37 -1.08
CA VAL A 302 -16.53 -17.63 -1.59
C VAL A 302 -17.96 -17.82 -1.07
N LEU A 303 -18.19 -17.63 0.24
CA LEU A 303 -19.52 -17.72 0.84
C LEU A 303 -20.49 -16.66 0.28
N GLY A 304 -20.01 -15.43 0.08
CA GLY A 304 -20.78 -14.36 -0.54
C GLY A 304 -21.18 -14.71 -1.98
N ALA A 305 -20.25 -15.26 -2.77
CA ALA A 305 -20.53 -15.75 -4.12
C ALA A 305 -21.54 -16.91 -4.11
N ILE A 306 -21.43 -17.86 -3.17
CA ILE A 306 -22.43 -18.92 -3.00
C ILE A 306 -23.81 -18.33 -2.70
N ALA A 307 -23.90 -17.35 -1.80
CA ALA A 307 -25.14 -16.67 -1.46
C ALA A 307 -25.76 -15.92 -2.65
N VAL A 308 -24.92 -15.29 -3.49
CA VAL A 308 -25.37 -14.68 -4.76
C VAL A 308 -25.93 -15.75 -5.70
N GLY A 309 -25.21 -16.85 -5.91
CA GLY A 309 -25.71 -17.98 -6.71
C GLY A 309 -27.04 -18.54 -6.18
N TRP A 310 -27.18 -18.66 -4.86
CA TRP A 310 -28.42 -19.08 -4.20
C TRP A 310 -29.58 -18.11 -4.40
N ARG A 311 -29.31 -16.80 -4.44
CA ARG A 311 -30.34 -15.79 -4.76
C ARG A 311 -30.82 -15.92 -6.20
N HIS A 312 -29.92 -16.31 -7.11
CA HIS A 312 -30.18 -16.57 -8.54
C HIS A 312 -30.60 -18.01 -8.84
N ARG A 313 -30.94 -18.81 -7.82
CA ARG A 313 -31.27 -20.24 -7.99
C ARG A 313 -32.39 -20.50 -9.01
N GLY A 314 -33.40 -19.62 -9.09
CA GLY A 314 -34.51 -19.77 -10.04
C GLY A 314 -34.04 -19.72 -11.49
N GLU A 315 -33.16 -18.77 -11.80
CA GLU A 315 -32.58 -18.63 -13.14
C GLU A 315 -31.61 -19.78 -13.43
N LEU A 316 -30.73 -20.13 -12.48
CA LEU A 316 -29.75 -21.20 -12.65
C LEU A 316 -30.38 -22.59 -12.82
N THR A 317 -31.47 -22.89 -12.09
CA THR A 317 -32.16 -24.19 -12.18
C THR A 317 -33.04 -24.32 -13.40
N SER A 318 -33.39 -23.21 -14.05
CA SER A 318 -34.12 -23.22 -15.32
C SER A 318 -33.24 -23.60 -16.51
N LEU A 319 -31.91 -23.47 -16.37
CA LEU A 319 -30.94 -23.83 -17.40
C LEU A 319 -30.59 -25.32 -17.33
N SER A 320 -30.01 -25.84 -18.42
CA SER A 320 -29.28 -27.11 -18.36
C SER A 320 -28.06 -26.99 -17.46
N LEU A 321 -27.52 -28.12 -16.97
CA LEU A 321 -26.32 -28.12 -16.11
C LEU A 321 -25.16 -27.37 -16.78
N GLY A 322 -24.92 -27.63 -18.07
CA GLY A 322 -23.90 -26.92 -18.83
C GLY A 322 -24.19 -25.42 -18.96
N GLY A 323 -25.45 -25.04 -19.12
CA GLY A 323 -25.87 -23.63 -19.14
C GLY A 323 -25.67 -22.93 -17.80
N ALA A 324 -26.00 -23.58 -16.68
CA ALA A 324 -25.79 -23.04 -15.33
C ALA A 324 -24.29 -22.88 -15.02
N LEU A 325 -23.46 -23.85 -15.39
CA LEU A 325 -22.00 -23.76 -15.27
C LEU A 325 -21.41 -22.66 -16.17
N ALA A 326 -21.91 -22.54 -17.41
CA ALA A 326 -21.53 -21.46 -18.32
C ALA A 326 -21.93 -20.08 -17.78
N ALA A 327 -23.11 -19.97 -17.15
CA ALA A 327 -23.54 -18.74 -16.49
C ALA A 327 -22.62 -18.34 -15.33
N ALA A 328 -22.26 -19.30 -14.46
CA ALA A 328 -21.34 -19.08 -13.35
C ALA A 328 -19.93 -18.69 -13.82
N ALA A 329 -19.37 -19.45 -14.78
CA ALA A 329 -18.05 -19.16 -15.36
C ALA A 329 -18.04 -17.81 -16.10
N GLY A 330 -19.06 -17.54 -16.92
CA GLY A 330 -19.22 -16.27 -17.64
C GLY A 330 -19.39 -15.07 -16.71
N GLY A 331 -20.16 -15.21 -15.64
CA GLY A 331 -20.33 -14.17 -14.63
C GLY A 331 -19.02 -13.87 -13.88
N THR A 332 -18.28 -14.91 -13.51
CA THR A 332 -16.94 -14.79 -12.89
C THR A 332 -15.97 -14.09 -13.83
N PHE A 333 -15.90 -14.52 -15.09
CA PHE A 333 -15.01 -13.94 -16.09
C PHE A 333 -15.31 -12.46 -16.35
N LEU A 334 -16.59 -12.11 -16.48
CA LEU A 334 -17.02 -10.72 -16.67
C LEU A 334 -16.65 -9.84 -15.47
N LEU A 335 -16.89 -10.34 -14.24
CA LEU A 335 -16.48 -9.65 -13.02
C LEU A 335 -14.97 -9.42 -13.01
N SER A 336 -14.17 -10.44 -13.30
CA SER A 336 -12.71 -10.36 -13.28
C SER A 336 -12.16 -9.41 -14.35
N ILE A 337 -12.79 -9.32 -15.53
CA ILE A 337 -12.46 -8.28 -16.53
C ILE A 337 -12.75 -6.89 -15.97
N GLY A 338 -13.88 -6.70 -15.30
CA GLY A 338 -14.23 -5.43 -14.65
C GLY A 338 -13.21 -5.04 -13.58
N VAL A 339 -12.83 -6.00 -12.73
CA VAL A 339 -11.79 -5.83 -11.70
C VAL A 339 -10.45 -5.48 -12.35
N ALA A 340 -10.03 -6.18 -13.41
CA ALA A 340 -8.81 -5.87 -14.16
C ALA A 340 -8.79 -4.43 -14.67
N ALA A 341 -9.88 -3.98 -15.30
CA ALA A 341 -10.00 -2.62 -15.81
C ALA A 341 -9.94 -1.57 -14.69
N LEU A 342 -10.56 -1.85 -13.53
CA LEU A 342 -10.50 -0.98 -12.35
C LEU A 342 -9.08 -0.92 -11.77
N CYS A 343 -8.38 -2.04 -11.63
CA CYS A 343 -7.01 -2.07 -11.13
C CYS A 343 -6.05 -1.28 -12.03
N LEU A 344 -6.18 -1.43 -13.36
CA LEU A 344 -5.42 -0.63 -14.33
C LEU A 344 -5.76 0.86 -14.20
N GLY A 345 -7.03 1.20 -14.02
CA GLY A 345 -7.49 2.57 -13.78
C GLY A 345 -7.16 3.15 -12.40
N ALA A 346 -6.62 2.34 -11.48
CA ALA A 346 -6.21 2.74 -10.14
C ALA A 346 -4.70 2.59 -9.92
N THR A 347 -3.94 2.47 -11.02
CA THR A 347 -2.48 2.36 -11.01
C THR A 347 -1.86 3.57 -11.70
N GLY A 348 -0.81 4.14 -11.12
CA GLY A 348 -0.05 5.21 -11.74
C GLY A 348 1.09 5.73 -10.86
N PRO A 349 1.99 6.54 -11.41
CA PRO A 349 3.08 7.13 -10.65
C PRO A 349 2.53 8.20 -9.68
N ILE A 350 3.13 8.29 -8.50
CA ILE A 350 2.83 9.33 -7.49
C ILE A 350 4.04 10.21 -7.18
N GLY A 351 5.17 9.96 -7.86
CA GLY A 351 6.43 10.69 -7.69
C GLY A 351 7.59 10.04 -8.45
N PRO A 352 8.84 10.47 -8.22
CA PRO A 352 10.02 9.96 -8.91
C PRO A 352 10.50 8.60 -8.34
N ALA A 353 11.42 7.95 -9.08
CA ALA A 353 12.10 6.73 -8.66
C ALA A 353 11.12 5.62 -8.20
N ARG A 354 11.24 5.13 -6.96
CA ARG A 354 10.35 4.09 -6.41
C ARG A 354 8.87 4.50 -6.48
N MET A 355 8.56 5.80 -6.41
CA MET A 355 7.18 6.31 -6.47
C MET A 355 6.58 6.30 -7.88
N ALA A 356 7.31 5.82 -8.89
CA ALA A 356 6.81 5.65 -10.25
C ALA A 356 5.74 4.54 -10.39
N HIS A 357 5.56 3.69 -9.37
CA HIS A 357 4.54 2.65 -9.34
C HIS A 357 3.76 2.66 -8.04
N ALA A 358 2.50 3.07 -8.10
CA ALA A 358 1.52 2.86 -7.03
C ALA A 358 0.24 2.27 -7.60
N GLY A 359 -0.28 1.23 -6.97
CA GLY A 359 -1.51 0.58 -7.39
C GLY A 359 -1.65 -0.88 -6.93
N PRO A 360 -2.77 -1.52 -7.28
CA PRO A 360 -3.01 -2.94 -7.01
C PRO A 360 -2.01 -3.86 -7.70
N THR A 361 -1.70 -5.01 -7.08
CA THR A 361 -0.96 -6.11 -7.73
C THR A 361 -1.86 -6.85 -8.74
N THR A 362 -2.10 -6.18 -9.87
CA THR A 362 -3.22 -6.47 -10.80
C THR A 362 -3.31 -7.93 -11.23
N SER A 363 -2.20 -8.59 -11.57
CA SER A 363 -2.18 -9.99 -12.00
C SER A 363 -2.72 -10.94 -10.92
N SER A 364 -2.19 -10.84 -9.70
CA SER A 364 -2.60 -11.66 -8.56
C SER A 364 -4.06 -11.41 -8.17
N VAL A 365 -4.52 -10.15 -8.26
CA VAL A 365 -5.91 -9.77 -7.97
C VAL A 365 -6.89 -10.45 -8.92
N ILE A 366 -6.57 -10.46 -10.22
CA ILE A 366 -7.41 -11.10 -11.23
C ILE A 366 -7.48 -12.61 -11.00
N ILE A 367 -6.33 -13.24 -10.70
CA ILE A 367 -6.24 -14.68 -10.46
C ILE A 367 -7.07 -15.07 -9.23
N LEU A 368 -6.90 -14.38 -8.10
CA LEU A 368 -7.67 -14.70 -6.89
C LEU A 368 -9.15 -14.37 -7.05
N CYS A 369 -9.51 -13.28 -7.73
CA CYS A 369 -10.91 -12.99 -8.05
C CYS A 369 -11.55 -14.13 -8.89
N LEU A 370 -10.84 -14.66 -9.89
CA LEU A 370 -11.30 -15.80 -10.68
C LEU A 370 -11.49 -17.05 -9.83
N ILE A 371 -10.54 -17.33 -8.93
CA ILE A 371 -10.56 -18.53 -8.09
C ILE A 371 -11.68 -18.43 -7.04
N GLU A 372 -11.70 -17.37 -6.24
CA GLU A 372 -12.61 -17.25 -5.08
C GLU A 372 -14.07 -17.09 -5.53
N VAL A 373 -14.34 -16.14 -6.43
CA VAL A 373 -15.70 -15.92 -6.92
C VAL A 373 -16.14 -17.09 -7.81
N GLY A 374 -15.24 -17.61 -8.64
CA GLY A 374 -15.51 -18.76 -9.51
C GLY A 374 -15.85 -20.00 -8.71
N LEU A 375 -15.06 -20.33 -7.68
CA LEU A 375 -15.33 -21.44 -6.78
C LEU A 375 -16.70 -21.31 -6.12
N GLY A 376 -17.05 -20.13 -5.61
CA GLY A 376 -18.35 -19.90 -4.97
C GLY A 376 -19.53 -20.03 -5.94
N LEU A 377 -19.45 -19.40 -7.11
CA LEU A 377 -20.52 -19.44 -8.11
C LEU A 377 -20.69 -20.83 -8.74
N LEU A 378 -19.59 -21.52 -9.05
CA LEU A 378 -19.65 -22.89 -9.58
C LEU A 378 -20.20 -23.86 -8.54
N THR A 379 -19.80 -23.72 -7.28
CA THR A 379 -20.35 -24.52 -6.18
C THR A 379 -21.85 -24.31 -6.05
N ALA A 380 -22.33 -23.07 -6.08
CA ALA A 380 -23.76 -22.79 -6.06
C ALA A 380 -24.47 -23.39 -7.28
N ALA A 381 -23.95 -23.20 -8.50
CA ALA A 381 -24.52 -23.77 -9.71
C ALA A 381 -24.62 -25.30 -9.66
N LEU A 382 -23.61 -25.99 -9.12
CA LEU A 382 -23.62 -27.44 -8.93
C LEU A 382 -24.60 -27.87 -7.84
N MET A 383 -24.55 -27.27 -6.65
CA MET A 383 -25.37 -27.69 -5.50
C MET A 383 -26.86 -27.43 -5.71
N LEU A 384 -27.22 -26.34 -6.39
CA LEU A 384 -28.62 -25.96 -6.64
C LEU A 384 -29.27 -26.79 -7.75
N HIS A 385 -28.49 -27.43 -8.62
CA HIS A 385 -29.02 -28.03 -9.83
C HIS A 385 -29.82 -29.33 -9.57
N PRO A 386 -30.99 -29.54 -10.21
CA PRO A 386 -31.81 -30.73 -9.94
C PRO A 386 -31.13 -32.07 -10.26
N TRP A 387 -30.17 -32.07 -11.21
CA TRP A 387 -29.41 -33.27 -11.58
C TRP A 387 -28.49 -33.75 -10.44
N THR A 388 -27.76 -32.85 -9.79
CA THR A 388 -26.88 -33.21 -8.67
C THR A 388 -27.73 -33.73 -7.51
N HIS A 389 -28.84 -33.06 -7.19
CA HIS A 389 -29.77 -33.54 -6.17
C HIS A 389 -30.31 -34.96 -6.48
N ARG A 390 -30.65 -35.26 -7.74
CA ARG A 390 -31.05 -36.62 -8.16
C ARG A 390 -29.92 -37.64 -8.00
N MET A 391 -28.69 -37.29 -8.35
CA MET A 391 -27.53 -38.16 -8.18
C MET A 391 -27.24 -38.41 -6.70
N THR A 392 -27.25 -37.39 -5.86
CA THR A 392 -27.02 -37.52 -4.42
C THR A 392 -28.09 -38.42 -3.80
N ARG A 393 -29.37 -38.25 -4.14
CA ARG A 393 -30.43 -39.17 -3.66
C ARG A 393 -30.22 -40.60 -4.13
N ARG A 394 -29.83 -40.82 -5.39
CA ARG A 394 -29.50 -42.16 -5.91
C ARG A 394 -28.29 -42.78 -5.19
N GLY A 395 -27.22 -42.02 -5.01
CA GLY A 395 -26.01 -42.46 -4.31
C GLY A 395 -26.25 -42.77 -2.84
N VAL A 396 -26.97 -41.90 -2.12
CA VAL A 396 -27.40 -42.14 -0.73
C VAL A 396 -28.30 -43.37 -0.65
N SER A 397 -29.24 -43.53 -1.57
CA SER A 397 -30.10 -44.73 -1.59
C SER A 397 -29.29 -46.01 -1.86
N ALA A 398 -28.34 -45.99 -2.79
CA ALA A 398 -27.47 -47.12 -3.09
C ALA A 398 -26.54 -47.46 -1.91
N ALA A 399 -25.95 -46.45 -1.27
CA ALA A 399 -25.11 -46.62 -0.09
C ALA A 399 -25.93 -47.17 1.10
N SER A 400 -27.16 -46.68 1.29
CA SER A 400 -28.06 -47.21 2.33
C SER A 400 -28.47 -48.66 2.07
N GLN A 401 -28.71 -49.04 0.80
CA GLN A 401 -29.02 -50.40 0.41
C GLN A 401 -27.81 -51.33 0.61
N ALA A 402 -26.60 -50.89 0.27
CA ALA A 402 -25.35 -51.63 0.47
C ALA A 402 -25.02 -51.81 1.96
N ALA A 403 -25.26 -50.78 2.79
CA ALA A 403 -25.12 -50.88 4.24
C ALA A 403 -26.15 -51.85 4.83
N GLY A 404 -27.39 -51.82 4.33
CA GLY A 404 -28.46 -52.75 4.71
C GLY A 404 -28.14 -54.21 4.37
N SER A 405 -27.65 -54.49 3.16
CA SER A 405 -27.26 -55.84 2.74
C SER A 405 -26.06 -56.37 3.53
N THR A 406 -25.10 -55.52 3.86
CA THR A 406 -23.95 -55.88 4.72
C THR A 406 -24.40 -56.19 6.15
N ALA A 407 -25.29 -55.37 6.72
CA ALA A 407 -25.85 -55.60 8.05
C ALA A 407 -26.68 -56.90 8.09
N GLN A 408 -27.43 -57.21 7.04
CA GLN A 408 -28.16 -58.47 6.91
C GLN A 408 -27.21 -59.67 6.80
N GLY A 409 -26.16 -59.60 5.97
CA GLY A 409 -25.17 -60.66 5.86
C GLY A 409 -24.40 -60.92 7.17
N LEU A 410 -24.13 -59.88 7.97
CA LEU A 410 -23.56 -60.03 9.30
C LEU A 410 -24.53 -60.70 10.28
N ARG A 411 -25.82 -60.36 10.23
CA ARG A 411 -26.85 -61.04 11.05
C ARG A 411 -26.99 -62.51 10.67
N GLU A 412 -26.99 -62.84 9.39
CA GLU A 412 -27.05 -64.21 8.89
C GLU A 412 -25.79 -65.01 9.28
N ARG A 413 -24.59 -64.40 9.17
CA ARG A 413 -23.35 -65.02 9.66
C ARG A 413 -23.34 -65.23 11.16
N ARG A 414 -23.87 -64.29 11.94
CA ARG A 414 -23.97 -64.41 13.40
C ARG A 414 -24.98 -65.48 13.80
N ALA A 415 -26.11 -65.58 13.09
CA ALA A 415 -27.08 -66.66 13.26
C ALA A 415 -26.48 -68.03 12.86
N ALA A 416 -25.71 -68.09 11.78
CA ALA A 416 -24.99 -69.31 11.39
C ALA A 416 -23.89 -69.69 12.40
N HIS A 417 -23.20 -68.70 12.98
CA HIS A 417 -22.18 -68.92 14.00
C HIS A 417 -22.79 -69.33 15.34
N SER A 418 -23.95 -68.80 15.74
CA SER A 418 -24.69 -69.26 16.93
C SER A 418 -25.23 -70.68 16.76
N VAL A 419 -25.66 -71.05 15.54
CA VAL A 419 -26.06 -72.45 15.23
C VAL A 419 -24.85 -73.38 15.19
N ARG A 420 -23.65 -72.89 14.81
CA ARG A 420 -22.41 -73.68 14.80
C ARG A 420 -21.80 -73.84 16.20
N SER A 421 -21.84 -72.80 17.04
CA SER A 421 -21.37 -72.87 18.43
C SER A 421 -22.31 -73.68 19.33
N ALA A 422 -23.60 -73.76 19.00
CA ALA A 422 -24.54 -74.66 19.69
C ALA A 422 -24.33 -76.16 19.35
N ARG A 423 -23.44 -76.49 18.40
CA ARG A 423 -23.20 -77.86 17.92
C ARG A 423 -21.88 -78.50 18.40
N SER A 424 -21.08 -77.83 19.25
CA SER A 424 -19.86 -78.45 19.79
C SER A 424 -19.46 -77.85 21.15
N PRO A 425 -19.79 -78.52 22.27
CA PRO A 425 -19.22 -78.22 23.57
C PRO A 425 -18.24 -79.33 23.98
N GLN A 426 -16.97 -79.25 23.56
CA GLN A 426 -15.88 -79.94 24.25
C GLN A 426 -14.52 -79.52 23.67
N GLU A 427 -13.74 -78.80 24.47
CA GLU A 427 -12.41 -79.21 24.93
C GLU A 427 -11.65 -77.98 25.43
N ALA A 428 -11.51 -77.96 26.76
CA ALA A 428 -10.55 -77.17 27.50
C ALA A 428 -9.29 -78.02 27.73
N ASP A 429 -8.21 -77.31 28.02
CA ASP A 429 -6.91 -77.73 28.52
C ASP A 429 -5.82 -78.20 27.54
N ASP A 430 -4.77 -77.36 27.54
CA ASP A 430 -3.35 -77.67 27.75
C ASP A 430 -2.33 -77.51 26.61
N ALA A 431 -1.21 -76.88 27.04
CA ALA A 431 0.18 -76.91 26.52
C ALA A 431 0.51 -76.01 25.30
N VAL A 432 1.64 -75.28 25.16
CA VAL A 432 2.96 -75.25 25.85
C VAL A 432 3.80 -74.08 25.26
N SER A 433 4.43 -73.23 26.10
CA SER A 433 5.89 -72.97 26.31
C SER A 433 6.72 -72.11 25.33
N GLY A 434 7.53 -71.19 25.89
CA GLY A 434 8.79 -70.68 25.32
C GLY A 434 9.28 -69.35 25.94
N ASP A 435 10.29 -69.42 26.82
CA ASP A 435 11.09 -68.34 27.48
C ASP A 435 12.56 -68.40 26.93
N PRO A 436 13.62 -67.61 27.30
CA PRO A 436 13.80 -66.48 28.26
C PRO A 436 14.84 -65.37 27.82
N TRP A 437 15.38 -64.60 28.81
CA TRP A 437 16.60 -63.72 28.94
C TRP A 437 16.30 -62.19 29.07
N GLU A 438 16.29 -61.57 30.27
CA GLU A 438 17.39 -61.05 31.15
C GLU A 438 18.16 -59.86 30.51
N ASP A 439 18.50 -58.70 31.11
CA ASP A 439 18.74 -58.26 32.49
C ASP A 439 18.69 -56.70 32.61
N GLU A 440 18.42 -56.20 33.83
CA GLU A 440 18.65 -54.82 34.36
C GLU A 440 20.14 -54.64 34.82
N PRO A 441 20.66 -53.61 35.57
CA PRO A 441 20.01 -52.54 36.34
C PRO A 441 20.72 -51.15 36.46
N GLU A 442 20.10 -50.34 37.33
CA GLU A 442 20.30 -48.97 37.80
C GLU A 442 21.48 -48.71 38.78
N ASP A 443 21.48 -47.48 39.34
CA ASP A 443 22.09 -46.94 40.57
C ASP A 443 23.47 -46.26 40.49
N ALA A 444 23.82 -45.22 41.27
CA ALA A 444 23.14 -44.27 42.15
C ALA A 444 24.19 -43.29 42.74
N SER A 445 23.72 -42.20 43.38
CA SER A 445 24.37 -41.39 44.45
C SER A 445 25.52 -40.43 44.05
N GLY A 446 25.78 -39.27 44.67
CA GLY A 446 25.23 -38.55 45.82
C GLY A 446 26.20 -37.39 46.21
N GLY A 447 25.77 -36.41 47.02
CA GLY A 447 26.67 -35.58 47.86
C GLY A 447 26.58 -34.04 47.77
N GLN A 448 26.14 -33.40 48.85
CA GLN A 448 26.28 -31.97 49.19
C GLN A 448 27.61 -31.71 49.95
N PHE A 449 28.14 -30.47 49.99
CA PHE A 449 28.56 -29.72 51.21
C PHE A 449 29.15 -28.31 50.92
N GLN A 450 29.07 -27.43 51.93
CA GLN A 450 29.35 -25.98 51.98
C GLN A 450 30.80 -25.59 52.39
N SER A 451 31.06 -24.25 52.40
CA SER A 451 32.00 -23.44 53.23
C SER A 451 33.31 -23.00 52.55
N ALA A 452 33.97 -21.84 52.77
CA ALA A 452 33.69 -20.49 53.27
C ALA A 452 35.02 -19.66 53.14
N SER A 453 34.93 -18.32 53.12
CA SER A 453 35.89 -17.31 53.66
C SER A 453 37.18 -16.86 52.91
N ALA A 454 37.40 -15.53 53.02
CA ALA A 454 38.38 -14.55 52.48
C ALA A 454 39.87 -14.72 52.94
N PRO A 455 40.90 -13.84 52.70
CA PRO A 455 40.91 -12.41 52.27
C PRO A 455 42.05 -11.95 51.29
N SER A 456 42.13 -10.63 51.08
CA SER A 456 43.03 -9.81 50.22
C SER A 456 44.54 -9.91 50.51
N PRO A 457 45.40 -9.30 49.66
CA PRO A 457 46.22 -8.19 50.17
C PRO A 457 46.37 -7.00 49.21
N GLU A 458 46.82 -5.91 49.83
CA GLU A 458 47.09 -4.56 49.33
C GLU A 458 48.42 -4.47 48.54
N ASP A 459 48.50 -3.51 47.62
CA ASP A 459 49.70 -2.73 47.21
C ASP A 459 49.12 -1.46 46.55
N GLY A 460 49.52 -0.21 46.79
CA GLY A 460 50.82 0.34 47.16
C GLY A 460 51.01 1.57 46.25
N GLY A 461 50.54 2.74 46.68
CA GLY A 461 50.52 3.96 45.86
C GLY A 461 51.87 4.68 45.73
N ALA A 462 52.08 5.34 44.59
CA ALA A 462 52.92 6.53 44.36
C ALA A 462 52.59 7.13 42.97
N PRO A 463 52.92 8.40 42.64
CA PRO A 463 52.04 9.55 42.85
C PRO A 463 51.72 10.37 41.57
N GLY A 464 50.54 10.98 41.55
CA GLY A 464 50.32 12.32 41.00
C GLY A 464 50.43 12.54 39.49
N GLU A 465 49.35 12.26 38.77
CA GLU A 465 48.89 13.15 37.70
C GLU A 465 47.49 13.63 38.10
N GLU A 466 47.28 14.94 38.17
CA GLU A 466 45.96 15.54 38.40
C GLU A 466 45.03 15.06 37.28
N GLY A 467 44.22 14.03 37.57
CA GLY A 467 43.29 13.47 36.60
C GLY A 467 42.30 14.55 36.18
N ALA A 468 42.34 14.92 34.90
CA ALA A 468 41.29 15.73 34.31
C ALA A 468 39.94 15.05 34.59
N GLU A 469 38.95 15.81 35.06
CA GLU A 469 37.60 15.27 35.21
C GLU A 469 37.15 14.70 33.85
N PRO A 470 36.51 13.51 33.84
CA PRO A 470 36.11 12.88 32.59
C PRO A 470 35.13 13.78 31.85
N ALA A 471 35.32 13.94 30.54
CA ALA A 471 34.47 14.78 29.72
C ALA A 471 33.03 14.25 29.72
N ALA A 472 32.08 15.15 30.01
CA ALA A 472 30.66 14.83 30.10
C ALA A 472 30.03 14.69 28.70
N LEU A 473 29.63 13.47 28.33
CA LEU A 473 28.98 13.15 27.07
C LEU A 473 27.47 13.09 27.22
N VAL A 474 26.74 13.81 26.36
CA VAL A 474 25.30 13.58 26.15
C VAL A 474 25.07 12.94 24.79
N VAL A 475 24.38 11.80 24.76
CA VAL A 475 24.14 11.04 23.53
C VAL A 475 22.69 11.19 23.07
N LEU A 476 22.50 11.58 21.81
CA LEU A 476 21.20 11.70 21.16
C LEU A 476 20.89 10.44 20.34
N VAL A 477 19.70 9.87 20.52
CA VAL A 477 19.31 8.60 19.86
C VAL A 477 17.86 8.60 19.35
N SER A 478 17.60 7.84 18.28
CA SER A 478 16.24 7.61 17.75
C SER A 478 15.90 6.13 17.50
N GLY A 479 16.78 5.19 17.87
CA GLY A 479 16.70 3.80 17.37
C GLY A 479 17.31 2.74 18.28
N THR A 480 18.04 1.80 17.68
CA THR A 480 18.57 0.59 18.34
C THR A 480 19.62 0.87 19.42
N GLY A 481 20.34 2.00 19.32
CA GLY A 481 21.35 2.42 20.29
C GLY A 481 22.64 1.59 20.26
N SER A 482 23.05 1.06 19.11
CA SER A 482 24.31 0.29 19.01
C SER A 482 25.55 1.16 19.29
N ASN A 483 25.62 2.36 18.72
CA ASN A 483 26.70 3.31 18.98
C ASN A 483 26.69 3.80 20.44
N LEU A 484 25.51 4.01 21.02
CA LEU A 484 25.37 4.30 22.44
C LEU A 484 25.93 3.17 23.31
N ALA A 485 25.59 1.91 23.00
CA ALA A 485 26.07 0.76 23.76
C ALA A 485 27.60 0.67 23.78
N ALA A 486 28.24 0.90 22.63
CA ALA A 486 29.70 0.88 22.53
C ALA A 486 30.36 2.05 23.28
N LEU A 487 29.72 3.23 23.33
CA LEU A 487 30.21 4.35 24.14
C LEU A 487 30.08 4.07 25.63
N ILE A 488 28.96 3.47 26.07
CA ILE A 488 28.78 3.05 27.46
C ILE A 488 29.87 2.06 27.86
N GLU A 489 30.12 1.03 27.04
CA GLU A 489 31.16 0.03 27.25
C GLU A 489 32.55 0.67 27.30
N ALA A 490 32.86 1.62 26.41
CA ALA A 490 34.15 2.31 26.41
C ALA A 490 34.37 3.16 27.67
N CYS A 491 33.31 3.78 28.21
CA CYS A 491 33.37 4.58 29.43
C CYS A 491 33.56 3.74 30.71
N GLU A 492 33.46 2.40 30.63
CA GLU A 492 33.78 1.53 31.76
C GLU A 492 35.29 1.55 32.09
N ASP A 493 36.14 1.89 31.12
CA ASP A 493 37.58 2.11 31.34
C ASP A 493 37.83 3.59 31.70
N PRO A 494 38.30 3.90 32.93
CA PRO A 494 38.62 5.27 33.33
C PRO A 494 39.67 5.93 32.41
N ALA A 495 40.52 5.15 31.73
CA ALA A 495 41.49 5.68 30.78
C ALA A 495 40.84 6.23 29.50
N TYR A 496 39.57 5.94 29.23
CA TYR A 496 38.82 6.49 28.11
C TYR A 496 38.69 8.02 28.21
N GLY A 497 38.63 8.55 29.43
CA GLY A 497 38.63 9.98 29.73
C GLY A 497 37.28 10.68 29.58
N ALA A 498 36.20 9.94 29.31
CA ALA A 498 34.85 10.50 29.12
C ALA A 498 33.80 9.65 29.83
N GLU A 499 32.65 10.27 30.16
CA GLU A 499 31.52 9.60 30.81
C GLU A 499 30.20 9.98 30.12
N VAL A 500 29.32 9.00 29.88
CA VAL A 500 27.97 9.28 29.37
C VAL A 500 27.06 9.72 30.52
N VAL A 501 26.86 11.03 30.65
CA VAL A 501 26.08 11.64 31.75
C VAL A 501 24.58 11.73 31.47
N GLY A 502 24.16 11.59 30.20
CA GLY A 502 22.76 11.65 29.82
C GLY A 502 22.48 11.15 28.42
N VAL A 503 21.28 10.60 28.23
CA VAL A 503 20.77 10.15 26.92
C VAL A 503 19.43 10.82 26.64
N VAL A 504 19.32 11.47 25.49
CA VAL A 504 18.07 12.14 25.08
C VAL A 504 17.59 11.56 23.76
N ALA A 505 16.31 11.20 23.69
CA ALA A 505 15.71 10.64 22.48
C ALA A 505 14.52 11.46 21.98
N ASP A 506 14.25 11.43 20.68
CA ASP A 506 13.06 12.07 20.09
C ASP A 506 11.79 11.20 20.18
N LYS A 507 11.93 9.96 20.65
CA LYS A 507 10.86 8.98 20.87
C LYS A 507 11.34 7.84 21.76
N GLU A 508 10.41 7.07 22.33
CA GLU A 508 10.76 5.80 22.99
C GLU A 508 11.45 4.84 22.00
N CYS A 509 12.59 4.29 22.42
CA CYS A 509 13.42 3.42 21.58
C CYS A 509 14.33 2.53 22.45
N ALA A 510 14.89 1.47 21.84
CA ALA A 510 15.79 0.53 22.52
C ALA A 510 17.06 1.19 23.06
N GLY A 511 17.51 2.31 22.49
CA GLY A 511 18.62 3.10 23.03
C GLY A 511 18.36 3.61 24.47
N LEU A 512 17.14 4.04 24.77
CA LEU A 512 16.78 4.46 26.14
C LEU A 512 16.74 3.29 27.11
N GLU A 513 16.28 2.12 26.66
CA GLU A 513 16.30 0.91 27.48
C GLU A 513 17.73 0.53 27.86
N ARG A 514 18.68 0.64 26.93
CA ARG A 514 20.11 0.43 27.18
C ARG A 514 20.68 1.45 28.19
N ALA A 515 20.35 2.73 28.02
CA ALA A 515 20.78 3.78 28.97
C ALA A 515 20.26 3.53 30.39
N ARG A 516 18.95 3.24 30.51
CA ARG A 516 18.30 2.92 31.78
C ARG A 516 18.90 1.67 32.43
N ALA A 517 19.22 0.64 31.64
CA ALA A 517 19.87 -0.57 32.13
C ALA A 517 21.29 -0.32 32.65
N ALA A 518 22.00 0.65 32.08
CA ALA A 518 23.33 1.10 32.52
C ALA A 518 23.27 2.13 33.67
N GLY A 519 22.07 2.49 34.17
CA GLY A 519 21.91 3.48 35.24
C GLY A 519 22.09 4.93 34.79
N ILE A 520 22.14 5.20 33.49
CA ILE A 520 22.35 6.55 32.93
C ILE A 520 21.00 7.28 32.84
N PRO A 521 20.91 8.54 33.28
CA PRO A 521 19.73 9.38 33.08
C PRO A 521 19.30 9.41 31.61
N ALA A 522 18.03 9.08 31.35
CA ALA A 522 17.52 8.95 29.99
C ALA A 522 16.11 9.54 29.87
N GLU A 523 15.91 10.43 28.91
CA GLU A 523 14.63 11.13 28.71
C GLU A 523 14.17 11.18 27.25
N VAL A 524 12.87 11.36 27.07
CA VAL A 524 12.25 11.56 25.76
C VAL A 524 11.82 13.01 25.63
N VAL A 525 12.29 13.67 24.57
CA VAL A 525 11.80 14.96 24.12
C VAL A 525 11.09 14.75 22.78
N ALA A 526 9.83 14.34 22.84
CA ALA A 526 9.07 14.00 21.64
C ALA A 526 8.62 15.27 20.90
N LEU A 527 8.79 15.29 19.58
CA LEU A 527 8.35 16.42 18.73
C LEU A 527 6.84 16.68 18.84
N THR A 528 6.05 15.65 19.15
CA THR A 528 4.60 15.72 19.31
C THR A 528 4.14 16.48 20.56
N ASP A 529 5.03 16.66 21.54
CA ASP A 529 4.68 17.28 22.83
C ASP A 529 4.78 18.81 22.78
N TYR A 530 5.20 19.37 21.64
CA TYR A 530 5.45 20.79 21.45
C TYR A 530 4.63 21.33 20.28
N PRO A 531 4.19 22.60 20.34
CA PRO A 531 3.28 23.20 19.35
C PRO A 531 3.93 23.41 17.98
N ASP A 532 5.25 23.57 17.93
CA ASP A 532 6.01 23.76 16.71
C ASP A 532 7.47 23.29 16.87
N ARG A 533 8.21 23.35 15.76
CA ARG A 533 9.59 22.91 15.70
C ARG A 533 10.54 23.75 16.56
N VAL A 534 10.29 25.05 16.68
CA VAL A 534 11.15 25.97 17.43
C VAL A 534 11.03 25.69 18.92
N ALA A 535 9.80 25.55 19.42
CA ALA A 535 9.52 25.19 20.80
C ALA A 535 10.12 23.83 21.19
N TRP A 536 10.08 22.85 20.28
CA TRP A 536 10.75 21.56 20.48
C TRP A 536 12.27 21.69 20.53
N ASP A 537 12.87 22.48 19.62
CA ASP A 537 14.33 22.65 19.55
C ASP A 537 14.87 23.32 20.82
N GLU A 538 14.18 24.34 21.31
CA GLU A 538 14.50 24.95 22.61
C GLU A 538 14.34 23.95 23.76
N ALA A 539 13.34 23.07 23.72
CA ALA A 539 13.14 22.06 24.75
C ALA A 539 14.24 21.01 24.74
N LEU A 540 14.64 20.55 23.55
CA LEU A 540 15.77 19.65 23.37
C LEU A 540 17.05 20.30 23.89
N ALA A 541 17.30 21.57 23.55
CA ALA A 541 18.46 22.31 24.02
C ALA A 541 18.45 22.52 25.54
N ARG A 542 17.27 22.69 26.15
CA ARG A 542 17.11 22.77 27.61
C ARG A 542 17.42 21.45 28.29
N SER A 543 16.89 20.34 27.78
CA SER A 543 17.05 19.04 28.44
C SER A 543 18.49 18.52 28.32
N VAL A 544 19.10 18.59 27.12
CA VAL A 544 20.54 18.35 26.93
C VAL A 544 21.39 19.25 27.82
N GLY A 545 21.02 20.54 27.93
CA GLY A 545 21.71 21.49 28.77
C GLY A 545 21.59 21.24 30.27
N GLY A 546 20.64 20.41 30.73
CA GLY A 546 20.48 20.01 32.12
C GLY A 546 21.60 19.09 32.61
N TYR A 547 22.28 18.39 31.69
CA TYR A 547 23.41 17.50 31.99
C TYR A 547 24.78 18.20 31.88
N ALA A 548 24.82 19.48 31.53
CA ALA A 548 26.06 20.26 31.33
C ALA A 548 27.13 19.54 30.47
N PRO A 549 26.80 19.13 29.22
CA PRO A 549 27.74 18.36 28.39
C PRO A 549 28.95 19.19 27.95
N ASP A 550 30.11 18.52 27.95
CA ASP A 550 31.30 18.95 27.23
C ASP A 550 31.18 18.61 25.74
N LEU A 551 30.55 17.47 25.42
CA LEU A 551 30.34 17.00 24.06
C LEU A 551 28.95 16.39 23.89
N VAL A 552 28.29 16.71 22.77
CA VAL A 552 27.02 16.10 22.36
C VAL A 552 27.27 15.16 21.18
N VAL A 553 26.81 13.92 21.26
CA VAL A 553 27.02 12.90 20.22
C VAL A 553 25.68 12.47 19.62
N CYS A 554 25.47 12.76 18.34
CA CYS A 554 24.34 12.23 17.58
C CYS A 554 24.67 10.80 17.13
N ALA A 555 24.08 9.81 17.81
CA ALA A 555 24.30 8.38 17.58
C ALA A 555 23.05 7.75 16.95
N GLY A 556 22.86 8.00 15.65
CA GLY A 556 21.64 7.59 14.95
C GLY A 556 20.42 8.42 15.36
N PHE A 557 20.63 9.71 15.61
CA PHE A 557 19.57 10.68 15.87
C PHE A 557 18.97 11.18 14.56
N MET A 558 17.67 10.98 14.36
CA MET A 558 17.03 11.14 13.04
C MET A 558 16.36 12.52 12.85
N ARG A 559 16.83 13.54 13.56
CA ARG A 559 16.28 14.91 13.54
C ARG A 559 17.39 15.93 13.38
N LEU A 560 17.13 16.96 12.57
CA LEU A 560 18.04 18.11 12.42
C LEU A 560 18.10 18.96 13.69
N LEU A 561 19.27 19.39 14.12
CA LEU A 561 19.38 20.31 15.25
C LEU A 561 19.13 21.74 14.76
N GLY A 562 18.22 22.45 15.41
CA GLY A 562 17.83 23.81 15.02
C GLY A 562 18.75 24.88 15.61
N ASP A 563 18.45 26.13 15.24
CA ASP A 563 19.26 27.30 15.62
C ASP A 563 19.37 27.48 17.14
N ALA A 564 18.32 27.16 17.91
CA ALA A 564 18.35 27.32 19.37
C ALA A 564 19.29 26.30 20.02
N PHE A 565 19.33 25.08 19.49
CA PHE A 565 20.28 24.05 19.91
C PHE A 565 21.72 24.41 19.53
N LEU A 566 21.95 24.76 18.26
CA LEU A 566 23.27 25.07 17.74
C LEU A 566 23.85 26.36 18.33
N ALA A 567 23.02 27.34 18.70
CA ALA A 567 23.48 28.54 19.41
C ALA A 567 24.08 28.21 20.78
N ARG A 568 23.67 27.10 21.42
CA ARG A 568 24.14 26.70 22.75
C ARG A 568 25.29 25.70 22.71
N PHE A 569 25.26 24.77 21.76
CA PHE A 569 26.20 23.64 21.70
C PHE A 569 27.08 23.62 20.45
N GLY A 570 26.88 24.54 19.49
CA GLY A 570 27.67 24.62 18.27
C GLY A 570 29.18 24.59 18.55
N GLY A 571 29.92 23.82 17.74
CA GLY A 571 31.34 23.54 17.95
C GLY A 571 31.63 22.43 18.96
N ARG A 572 30.61 21.82 19.58
CA ARG A 572 30.73 20.69 20.52
C ARG A 572 29.73 19.56 20.23
N VAL A 573 29.23 19.50 19.00
CA VAL A 573 28.26 18.49 18.57
C VAL A 573 28.86 17.64 17.46
N LEU A 574 28.89 16.33 17.69
CA LEU A 574 29.33 15.33 16.71
C LEU A 574 28.14 14.62 16.10
N ASN A 575 28.26 14.24 14.84
CA ASN A 575 27.38 13.26 14.22
C ASN A 575 28.19 12.22 13.46
N THR A 576 27.73 10.97 13.53
CA THR A 576 28.22 9.90 12.67
C THR A 576 27.18 9.62 11.59
N HIS A 577 27.64 9.61 10.34
CA HIS A 577 26.78 9.46 9.16
C HIS A 577 27.24 8.29 8.30
N PRO A 578 26.35 7.37 7.88
CA PRO A 578 26.72 6.13 7.19
C PRO A 578 26.96 6.33 5.68
N SER A 579 27.80 7.32 5.32
CA SER A 579 28.44 7.44 4.02
C SER A 579 29.81 8.09 4.12
N LEU A 580 30.52 8.16 2.99
CA LEU A 580 31.73 8.95 2.82
C LEU A 580 31.36 10.35 2.34
N LEU A 581 31.04 11.26 3.27
CA LEU A 581 30.72 12.65 2.93
C LEU A 581 31.88 13.29 2.11
N PRO A 582 31.59 14.13 1.11
CA PRO A 582 30.28 14.74 0.79
C PRO A 582 29.32 13.84 -0.01
N ASP A 583 29.68 12.59 -0.28
CA ASP A 583 28.81 11.69 -1.04
C ASP A 583 27.65 11.16 -0.17
N PHE A 584 26.46 11.14 -0.76
CA PHE A 584 25.22 10.63 -0.15
C PHE A 584 24.83 11.28 1.20
N PRO A 585 24.70 12.62 1.29
CA PRO A 585 24.20 13.28 2.50
C PRO A 585 22.70 13.00 2.70
N GLY A 586 22.22 13.17 3.94
CA GLY A 586 20.81 13.02 4.29
C GLY A 586 20.38 11.60 4.67
N ALA A 587 19.10 11.44 5.02
CA ALA A 587 18.60 10.31 5.82
C ALA A 587 18.72 8.89 5.22
N HIS A 588 19.17 8.73 3.98
CA HIS A 588 19.17 7.44 3.26
C HIS A 588 20.51 7.11 2.59
N ALA A 589 21.61 7.50 3.22
CA ALA A 589 22.96 7.42 2.66
C ALA A 589 23.35 6.03 2.10
N VAL A 590 23.06 4.95 2.83
CA VAL A 590 23.35 3.56 2.41
C VAL A 590 22.55 3.16 1.16
N ARG A 591 21.25 3.49 1.14
CA ARG A 591 20.37 3.24 0.01
C ARG A 591 20.82 4.02 -1.23
N ASP A 592 21.19 5.28 -1.04
CA ASP A 592 21.60 6.16 -2.13
C ASP A 592 22.97 5.71 -2.70
N ALA A 593 23.86 5.18 -1.87
CA ALA A 593 25.11 4.53 -2.31
C ALA A 593 24.85 3.28 -3.18
N LEU A 594 23.92 2.41 -2.77
CA LEU A 594 23.53 1.23 -3.57
C LEU A 594 22.85 1.63 -4.88
N ALA A 595 21.98 2.65 -4.85
CA ALA A 595 21.28 3.14 -6.03
C ALA A 595 22.22 3.80 -7.05
N ALA A 596 23.34 4.37 -6.60
CA ALA A 596 24.39 4.91 -7.44
C ALA A 596 25.37 3.84 -7.97
N GLU A 597 25.13 2.56 -7.66
CA GLU A 597 26.05 1.45 -7.97
C GLU A 597 27.48 1.73 -7.46
N ALA A 598 27.58 2.39 -6.30
CA ALA A 598 28.85 2.73 -5.70
C ALA A 598 29.62 1.45 -5.36
N THR A 599 30.93 1.44 -5.63
CA THR A 599 31.80 0.30 -5.28
C THR A 599 32.34 0.39 -3.86
N ARG A 600 32.18 1.56 -3.22
CA ARG A 600 32.68 1.91 -1.89
C ARG A 600 31.61 2.69 -1.14
N ALA A 601 31.46 2.38 0.14
CA ALA A 601 30.63 3.11 1.11
C ALA A 601 31.44 3.28 2.39
N GLY A 602 30.85 3.80 3.45
CA GLY A 602 31.60 4.05 4.68
C GLY A 602 30.80 4.78 5.73
N ALA A 603 31.50 5.27 6.75
CA ALA A 603 30.94 6.17 7.74
C ALA A 603 31.85 7.39 7.93
N THR A 604 31.23 8.55 8.14
CA THR A 604 31.90 9.83 8.40
C THR A 604 31.52 10.34 9.77
N LEU A 605 32.52 10.66 10.59
CA LEU A 605 32.36 11.44 11.82
C LEU A 605 32.70 12.90 11.52
N PHE A 606 31.82 13.83 11.88
CA PHE A 606 31.98 15.25 11.59
C PHE A 606 31.32 16.14 12.66
N TRP A 607 31.72 17.40 12.70
CA TRP A 607 31.12 18.44 13.54
C TRP A 607 29.79 18.91 12.94
N VAL A 608 28.72 18.96 13.73
CA VAL A 608 27.42 19.43 13.23
C VAL A 608 27.39 20.95 13.10
N ASP A 609 26.94 21.43 11.95
CA ASP A 609 26.64 22.84 11.66
C ASP A 609 25.14 23.02 11.31
N ALA A 610 24.77 24.20 10.80
CA ALA A 610 23.38 24.50 10.44
C ALA A 610 22.91 23.83 9.14
N GLY A 611 23.82 23.20 8.38
CA GLY A 611 23.46 22.50 7.15
C GLY A 611 23.15 21.03 7.40
N VAL A 612 22.93 20.28 6.31
CA VAL A 612 22.64 18.84 6.35
C VAL A 612 23.91 18.10 5.97
N ASP A 613 24.59 17.53 6.96
CA ASP A 613 25.83 16.76 6.80
C ASP A 613 26.96 17.56 6.11
N THR A 614 27.05 18.87 6.40
CA THR A 614 28.00 19.80 5.75
C THR A 614 29.18 20.22 6.62
N GLY A 615 29.15 19.91 7.91
CA GLY A 615 30.18 20.39 8.82
C GLY A 615 31.52 19.67 8.67
N GLU A 616 32.52 20.17 9.41
CA GLU A 616 33.92 19.75 9.26
C GLU A 616 34.11 18.26 9.60
N ILE A 617 34.65 17.51 8.64
CA ILE A 617 34.93 16.08 8.76
C ILE A 617 36.11 15.85 9.70
N ILE A 618 35.91 14.96 10.68
CA ILE A 618 36.93 14.55 11.66
C ILE A 618 37.62 13.27 11.20
N ALA A 619 36.83 12.27 10.81
CA ALA A 619 37.33 10.97 10.38
C ALA A 619 36.37 10.27 9.43
N GLN A 620 36.92 9.41 8.58
CA GLN A 620 36.16 8.55 7.67
C GLN A 620 36.74 7.14 7.64
N VAL A 621 35.84 6.15 7.57
CA VAL A 621 36.17 4.75 7.36
C VAL A 621 35.41 4.23 6.16
N GLU A 622 36.09 3.46 5.31
CA GLU A 622 35.53 2.92 4.07
C GLU A 622 35.29 1.42 4.18
N VAL A 623 34.22 0.95 3.55
CA VAL A 623 33.91 -0.47 3.32
C VAL A 623 33.59 -0.72 1.85
N PRO A 624 33.90 -1.92 1.32
CA PRO A 624 33.47 -2.29 -0.02
C PRO A 624 31.94 -2.51 -0.08
N VAL A 625 31.36 -2.14 -1.21
CA VAL A 625 30.00 -2.56 -1.60
C VAL A 625 30.13 -3.81 -2.46
N LEU A 626 29.54 -4.91 -2.02
CA LEU A 626 29.56 -6.19 -2.70
C LEU A 626 28.40 -6.29 -3.70
N ALA A 627 28.57 -7.10 -4.75
CA ALA A 627 27.61 -7.20 -5.84
C ALA A 627 26.20 -7.66 -5.40
N ASP A 628 26.12 -8.46 -4.34
CA ASP A 628 24.87 -9.00 -3.79
C ASP A 628 24.44 -8.29 -2.50
N ASP A 629 25.01 -7.12 -2.19
CA ASP A 629 24.58 -6.35 -1.02
C ASP A 629 23.15 -5.83 -1.20
N ASP A 630 22.33 -6.09 -0.18
CA ASP A 630 21.15 -5.30 0.10
C ASP A 630 21.47 -4.22 1.16
N GLU A 631 20.50 -3.33 1.41
CA GLU A 631 20.65 -2.22 2.35
C GLU A 631 20.98 -2.72 3.77
N ALA A 632 20.44 -3.86 4.19
CA ALA A 632 20.70 -4.42 5.51
C ALA A 632 22.13 -4.93 5.64
N ALA A 633 22.61 -5.71 4.66
CA ALA A 633 23.96 -6.25 4.64
C ALA A 633 25.02 -5.14 4.61
N LEU A 634 24.82 -4.12 3.77
CA LEU A 634 25.73 -2.98 3.70
C LEU A 634 25.68 -2.13 4.98
N THR A 635 24.49 -1.91 5.54
CA THR A 635 24.33 -1.17 6.81
C THR A 635 25.08 -1.85 7.95
N GLU A 636 24.97 -3.18 8.10
CA GLU A 636 25.71 -3.91 9.14
C GLU A 636 27.22 -3.86 8.92
N ARG A 637 27.68 -3.91 7.65
CA ARG A 637 29.11 -3.75 7.34
C ARG A 637 29.63 -2.36 7.68
N ILE A 638 28.86 -1.32 7.39
CA ILE A 638 29.21 0.06 7.75
C ILE A 638 29.24 0.22 9.27
N LYS A 639 28.23 -0.26 9.99
CA LYS A 639 28.19 -0.19 11.47
C LYS A 639 29.39 -0.84 12.14
N ALA A 640 29.87 -1.96 11.58
CA ALA A 640 31.02 -2.70 12.11
C ALA A 640 32.32 -1.87 12.10
N VAL A 641 32.45 -0.90 11.18
CA VAL A 641 33.60 0.02 11.14
C VAL A 641 33.29 1.40 11.74
N GLU A 642 32.03 1.84 11.67
CA GLU A 642 31.55 3.09 12.25
C GLU A 642 31.74 3.13 13.77
N THR A 643 31.32 2.05 14.43
CA THR A 643 31.29 1.98 15.90
C THR A 643 32.70 2.14 16.50
N PRO A 644 33.73 1.38 16.05
CA PRO A 644 35.09 1.57 16.54
C PRO A 644 35.68 2.94 16.19
N GLN A 645 35.36 3.49 15.00
CA GLN A 645 35.78 4.84 14.63
C GLN A 645 35.25 5.88 15.63
N LEU A 646 33.96 5.85 15.93
CA LEU A 646 33.32 6.78 16.85
C LEU A 646 33.98 6.75 18.23
N VAL A 647 34.14 5.55 18.80
CA VAL A 647 34.74 5.36 20.12
C VAL A 647 36.17 5.90 20.16
N ALA A 648 37.00 5.54 19.16
CA ALA A 648 38.41 5.94 19.11
C ALA A 648 38.58 7.46 18.91
N GLN A 649 37.73 8.09 18.09
CA GLN A 649 37.83 9.53 17.84
C GLN A 649 37.36 10.36 19.04
N ILE A 650 36.33 9.93 19.76
CA ILE A 650 35.92 10.61 21.01
C ILE A 650 37.04 10.56 22.04
N HIS A 651 37.68 9.39 22.23
CA HIS A 651 38.85 9.28 23.11
C HIS A 651 39.96 10.28 22.71
N LEU A 652 40.28 10.37 21.42
CA LEU A 652 41.30 11.29 20.92
C LEU A 652 40.92 12.77 21.14
N LEU A 653 39.66 13.15 20.88
CA LEU A 653 39.17 14.51 21.08
C LEU A 653 39.29 14.92 22.55
N VAL A 654 38.84 14.04 23.45
CA VAL A 654 38.89 14.28 24.89
C VAL A 654 40.33 14.33 25.39
N ALA A 655 41.18 13.39 24.97
CA ALA A 655 42.61 13.38 25.35
C ALA A 655 43.39 14.60 24.83
N THR A 656 42.93 15.23 23.74
CA THR A 656 43.56 16.44 23.16
C THR A 656 42.89 17.74 23.59
N GLY A 657 41.83 17.67 24.42
CA GLY A 657 41.09 18.83 24.92
C GLY A 657 40.41 19.64 23.82
N ARG A 658 39.92 18.96 22.78
CA ARG A 658 39.30 19.57 21.59
C ARG A 658 37.79 19.52 21.60
#